data_AF-A0A150PJ48-F1
#
_entry.id   AF-A0A150PJ48-F1
#
_cell.length_a   1.000
_cell.length_b   1.000
_cell.length_c   1.000
_cell.angle_alpha   90.00
_cell.angle_beta   90.00
_cell.angle_gamma   90.00
#
_symmetry.space_group_name_H-M   'P 1'
#
loop_
_entity.id
_entity.type
_entity.pdbx_description
1 polymer ?
#
loop_
_entity_poly.entity_id
_entity_poly.type
_entity_poly.pdbx_seq_one_letter_code
_entity_poly.pdbx_strand_id
1 'polypeptide(L)'
;DTGSLDSGCADNIEFFKANLWDPIMSSKCTVCHTESGLAKGTRMVFDTSGTDEALQANFEAVRAMAALEVNGESTLLLRPSGRHPDGHAGGALIPFQSEEYQSFEKFVNRVNLGEGCEDQPTACEPNMVSGRRVLRRLSRVEFDRTVADLLGVDTTGYILPTDANVEGFDNNADALLYAGADVQLMRDAAEDIAAKVAAAPGSLVPCPIEAGDDACATEFFEGFGRRAFRRPLTQEDRSRYMELYRSVKADEGFAAGIQATIAAVLQSPYFLYRPELGVAAQDGTYQLLPHEIASQLSYMIWSSMPDDELLSKAESGELATPAAISAEVDRMMQDPRADAGVLRFFRTWLQLSAKPSKDMTAYPEYTEEIRQAIETETAAFVHHLLQDGSGSLGEMYTANYSYVTPELASFYGLPAPGGAADQYGTTRVDLTGSNRMGILTLGSVLSTHAHAGESSPVHRGKFVREQLLCQPLPPPPAGLDVKPPQPDPTKSTRERFFEHSNNEACGSCHSLIDGIGFGFEHFDGVGRYRDTDDGHPVDASGNIVGAEGTSGPFDGTGELAQKLAESPDAQACFTLQWLRFGFGAMDQAELSCMADQITGQLGPEDLTVAGVIKAIAQSPRFMRRLDEAAAQPDPSEDPGSGEEPSGTDNDDPPPVNSDFDIKETVDTVWDGGGCKSVDVTNVGDAPATWVVTLQTEGTPTDVWNAVAEAGNAGVKFSGMSYNAELLPGASARFGFCWRE
;
A
#
# COMPACT_ATOMS: atom_id res chain seq x y z
N ASP A 1 21.50 -38.45 -0.28
CA ASP A 1 20.97 -37.48 -1.24
C ASP A 1 20.27 -36.38 -0.50
N THR A 2 20.93 -35.23 -0.48
CA THR A 2 20.57 -33.99 0.22
C THR A 2 20.17 -32.96 -0.85
N GLY A 3 18.90 -32.58 -0.90
CA GLY A 3 18.37 -31.38 -1.57
C GLY A 3 17.23 -30.88 -0.68
N SER A 4 16.96 -29.59 -0.51
CA SER A 4 17.22 -28.41 -1.33
C SER A 4 17.34 -27.19 -0.40
N LEU A 5 18.44 -26.44 -0.51
CA LEU A 5 18.53 -25.01 -0.17
C LEU A 5 18.83 -24.31 -1.50
N ASP A 6 17.80 -24.12 -2.31
CA ASP A 6 17.91 -23.34 -3.54
C ASP A 6 16.74 -22.37 -3.59
N SER A 7 16.97 -21.14 -3.13
CA SER A 7 16.19 -19.95 -3.49
C SER A 7 16.60 -19.43 -4.88
N GLY A 8 17.16 -20.29 -5.73
CA GLY A 8 18.03 -19.88 -6.84
C GLY A 8 17.28 -19.50 -8.12
N CYS A 9 17.64 -18.35 -8.70
CA CYS A 9 17.37 -18.05 -10.10
C CYS A 9 17.91 -19.18 -11.00
N ALA A 10 17.19 -19.50 -12.09
CA ALA A 10 17.48 -20.64 -12.97
C ALA A 10 18.87 -20.60 -13.68
N ASP A 11 19.54 -19.45 -13.66
CA ASP A 11 20.77 -19.10 -14.38
C ASP A 11 21.89 -18.60 -13.44
N ASN A 12 21.80 -18.82 -12.12
CA ASN A 12 22.77 -18.30 -11.14
C ASN A 12 24.24 -18.63 -11.47
N ILE A 13 24.49 -19.82 -12.02
CA ILE A 13 25.81 -20.24 -12.46
C ILE A 13 26.28 -19.50 -13.71
N GLU A 14 25.36 -19.17 -14.63
CA GLU A 14 25.65 -18.39 -15.83
C GLU A 14 25.94 -16.93 -15.48
N PHE A 15 25.12 -16.35 -14.59
CA PHE A 15 25.38 -15.03 -14.03
C PHE A 15 26.74 -14.97 -13.33
N PHE A 16 27.03 -15.95 -12.46
CA PHE A 16 28.32 -16.07 -11.78
C PHE A 16 29.47 -16.11 -12.78
N LYS A 17 29.35 -16.93 -13.82
CA LYS A 17 30.38 -17.07 -14.85
C LYS A 17 30.64 -15.75 -15.57
N ALA A 18 29.59 -15.12 -16.09
CA ALA A 18 29.69 -13.94 -16.95
C ALA A 18 30.08 -12.66 -16.20
N ASN A 19 29.64 -12.51 -14.95
CA ASN A 19 29.74 -11.24 -14.22
C ASN A 19 30.80 -11.26 -13.11
N LEU A 20 31.17 -12.42 -12.58
CA LEU A 20 32.15 -12.54 -11.50
C LEU A 20 33.37 -13.35 -11.93
N TRP A 21 33.16 -14.59 -12.39
CA TRP A 21 34.24 -15.53 -12.59
C TRP A 21 35.18 -15.11 -13.72
N ASP A 22 34.67 -15.02 -14.95
CA ASP A 22 35.47 -14.69 -16.13
C ASP A 22 36.09 -13.29 -16.05
N PRO A 23 35.35 -12.21 -15.68
CA PRO A 23 35.93 -10.86 -15.70
C PRO A 23 36.83 -10.55 -14.49
N ILE A 24 36.60 -11.18 -13.32
CA ILE A 24 37.20 -10.72 -12.06
C ILE A 24 37.94 -11.86 -11.34
N MET A 25 37.22 -12.89 -10.90
CA MET A 25 37.73 -13.84 -9.91
C MET A 25 38.80 -14.77 -10.48
N SER A 26 38.63 -15.21 -11.73
CA SER A 26 39.56 -16.09 -12.44
C SER A 26 40.95 -15.49 -12.61
N SER A 27 41.08 -14.14 -12.54
CA SER A 27 42.34 -13.42 -12.70
C SER A 27 42.86 -12.78 -11.41
N LYS A 28 41.98 -12.25 -10.55
CA LYS A 28 42.37 -11.52 -9.33
C LYS A 28 42.40 -12.38 -8.08
N CYS A 29 41.53 -13.39 -7.97
CA CYS A 29 41.33 -14.16 -6.74
C CYS A 29 42.10 -15.50 -6.75
N THR A 30 42.16 -16.17 -7.90
CA THR A 30 42.87 -17.45 -8.09
C THR A 30 44.37 -17.38 -7.83
N VAL A 31 44.97 -16.19 -7.88
CA VAL A 31 46.39 -15.96 -7.52
C VAL A 31 46.68 -16.41 -6.09
N CYS A 32 45.72 -16.25 -5.18
CA CYS A 32 45.88 -16.58 -3.75
C CYS A 32 45.01 -17.75 -3.31
N HIS A 33 43.81 -17.90 -3.87
CA HIS A 33 42.80 -18.89 -3.48
C HIS A 33 42.89 -20.16 -4.33
N THR A 34 44.02 -20.87 -4.29
CA THR A 34 44.21 -22.19 -4.92
C THR A 34 44.85 -23.15 -3.93
N GLU A 35 44.88 -24.46 -4.22
CA GLU A 35 45.48 -25.47 -3.34
C GLU A 35 46.97 -25.19 -3.00
N SER A 36 47.66 -24.49 -3.90
CA SER A 36 49.06 -24.08 -3.74
C SER A 36 49.24 -22.61 -3.34
N GLY A 37 48.15 -21.83 -3.29
CA GLY A 37 48.14 -20.40 -3.02
C GLY A 37 48.25 -20.03 -1.53
N LEU A 38 48.48 -18.74 -1.27
CA LEU A 38 48.65 -18.20 0.08
C LEU A 38 47.38 -18.33 0.95
N ALA A 39 46.20 -18.42 0.32
CA ALA A 39 44.91 -18.54 0.98
C ALA A 39 44.34 -19.98 0.98
N LYS A 40 45.19 -21.00 0.75
CA LYS A 40 44.80 -22.42 0.74
C LYS A 40 44.10 -22.95 2.01
N GLY A 41 44.24 -22.24 3.14
CA GLY A 41 43.59 -22.58 4.41
C GLY A 41 42.25 -21.86 4.64
N THR A 42 41.76 -21.11 3.66
CA THR A 42 40.49 -20.38 3.75
C THR A 42 39.33 -21.23 3.23
N ARG A 43 38.09 -20.78 3.46
CA ARG A 43 36.88 -21.41 2.92
C ARG A 43 36.73 -21.25 1.41
N MET A 44 37.56 -20.41 0.77
CA MET A 44 37.62 -20.23 -0.68
C MET A 44 38.92 -20.81 -1.22
N VAL A 45 38.84 -22.00 -1.83
CA VAL A 45 39.93 -22.60 -2.60
C VAL A 45 39.35 -22.97 -3.96
N PHE A 46 39.81 -22.30 -5.01
CA PHE A 46 39.26 -22.43 -6.34
C PHE A 46 40.02 -23.47 -7.17
N ASP A 47 39.26 -24.26 -7.94
CA ASP A 47 39.79 -25.12 -8.99
C ASP A 47 39.90 -24.33 -10.31
N THR A 48 41.10 -24.31 -10.89
CA THR A 48 41.41 -23.60 -12.14
C THR A 48 41.51 -24.55 -13.34
N SER A 49 41.04 -25.80 -13.22
CA SER A 49 41.08 -26.81 -14.29
C SER A 49 40.20 -26.45 -15.50
N GLY A 50 39.23 -25.54 -15.33
CA GLY A 50 38.39 -25.00 -16.39
C GLY A 50 37.30 -25.96 -16.87
N THR A 51 37.00 -27.02 -16.11
CA THR A 51 35.85 -27.89 -16.38
C THR A 51 34.56 -27.31 -15.81
N ASP A 52 33.41 -27.82 -16.26
CA ASP A 52 32.11 -27.38 -15.73
C ASP A 52 31.96 -27.78 -14.26
N GLU A 53 32.53 -28.92 -13.84
CA GLU A 53 32.56 -29.34 -12.44
C GLU A 53 33.40 -28.37 -11.58
N ALA A 54 34.51 -27.86 -12.12
CA ALA A 54 35.33 -26.86 -11.45
C ALA A 54 34.58 -25.53 -11.29
N LEU A 55 33.88 -25.09 -12.34
CA LEU A 55 33.05 -23.87 -12.29
C LEU A 55 31.92 -24.00 -11.26
N GLN A 56 31.24 -25.14 -11.22
CA GLN A 56 30.20 -25.44 -10.24
C GLN A 56 30.75 -25.41 -8.81
N ALA A 57 31.87 -26.09 -8.56
CA ALA A 57 32.51 -26.09 -7.24
C ALA A 57 32.95 -24.69 -6.80
N ASN A 58 33.48 -23.89 -7.74
CA ASN A 58 33.84 -22.50 -7.48
C ASN A 58 32.62 -21.65 -7.15
N PHE A 59 31.53 -21.79 -7.92
CA PHE A 59 30.26 -21.10 -7.66
C PHE A 59 29.74 -21.41 -6.25
N GLU A 60 29.71 -22.67 -5.84
CA GLU A 60 29.25 -23.07 -4.52
C GLU A 60 30.10 -22.47 -3.39
N ALA A 61 31.42 -22.42 -3.56
CA ALA A 61 32.33 -21.79 -2.62
C ALA A 61 32.09 -20.28 -2.49
N VAL A 62 31.83 -19.58 -3.60
CA VAL A 62 31.55 -18.13 -3.60
C VAL A 62 30.16 -17.84 -3.03
N ARG A 63 29.14 -18.64 -3.39
CA ARG A 63 27.80 -18.57 -2.81
C ARG A 63 27.83 -18.76 -1.30
N ALA A 64 28.58 -19.75 -0.81
CA ALA A 64 28.75 -19.97 0.62
C ALA A 64 29.36 -18.77 1.34
N MET A 65 30.25 -18.02 0.69
CA MET A 65 30.81 -16.78 1.24
C MET A 65 29.86 -15.59 1.14
N ALA A 66 29.00 -15.55 0.12
CA ALA A 66 27.95 -14.54 -0.03
C ALA A 66 26.96 -14.59 1.14
N ALA A 67 26.63 -15.78 1.62
CA ALA A 67 25.71 -16.01 2.74
C ALA A 67 26.28 -15.71 4.13
N LEU A 68 27.59 -15.50 4.28
CA LEU A 68 28.20 -15.17 5.57
C LEU A 68 28.17 -13.66 5.78
N GLU A 69 27.65 -13.19 6.91
CA GLU A 69 27.54 -11.76 7.19
C GLU A 69 28.38 -11.32 8.39
N VAL A 70 28.82 -10.07 8.36
CA VAL A 70 29.36 -9.34 9.51
C VAL A 70 28.62 -8.02 9.60
N ASN A 71 27.91 -7.78 10.72
CA ASN A 71 27.06 -6.60 10.94
C ASN A 71 26.00 -6.39 9.84
N GLY A 72 25.42 -7.48 9.32
CA GLY A 72 24.38 -7.41 8.29
C GLY A 72 24.90 -7.14 6.87
N GLU A 73 26.21 -7.19 6.64
CA GLU A 73 26.79 -7.06 5.30
C GLU A 73 27.58 -8.33 4.92
N SER A 74 27.42 -8.77 3.67
CA SER A 74 28.05 -9.99 3.17
C SER A 74 29.58 -9.91 3.25
N THR A 75 30.18 -10.99 3.76
CA THR A 75 31.63 -11.19 3.85
C THR A 75 32.27 -11.16 2.46
N LEU A 76 31.53 -11.57 1.42
CA LEU A 76 31.96 -11.51 0.03
C LEU A 76 32.10 -10.06 -0.48
N LEU A 77 31.38 -9.10 0.10
CA LEU A 77 31.51 -7.66 -0.19
C LEU A 77 32.58 -7.01 0.70
N LEU A 78 32.59 -7.36 1.98
CA LEU A 78 33.45 -6.74 2.99
C LEU A 78 34.94 -7.07 2.80
N ARG A 79 35.29 -8.33 2.52
CA ARG A 79 36.70 -8.74 2.47
C ARG A 79 37.43 -8.19 1.23
N PRO A 80 36.99 -8.45 -0.01
CA PRO A 80 37.71 -7.99 -1.19
C PRO A 80 37.81 -6.46 -1.29
N SER A 81 36.88 -5.72 -0.68
CA SER A 81 36.92 -4.25 -0.58
C SER A 81 37.79 -3.71 0.55
N GLY A 82 38.32 -4.58 1.42
CA GLY A 82 39.13 -4.19 2.56
C GLY A 82 38.36 -3.57 3.72
N ARG A 83 37.02 -3.61 3.68
CA ARG A 83 36.12 -3.04 4.72
C ARG A 83 35.79 -4.02 5.85
N HIS A 84 36.11 -5.31 5.70
CA HIS A 84 35.96 -6.29 6.77
C HIS A 84 36.84 -5.91 7.99
N PRO A 85 36.37 -6.07 9.26
CA PRO A 85 37.16 -5.73 10.45
C PRO A 85 38.54 -6.39 10.52
N ASP A 86 38.62 -7.66 10.12
CA ASP A 86 39.89 -8.41 10.01
C ASP A 86 40.66 -8.16 8.69
N GLY A 87 40.13 -7.31 7.82
CA GLY A 87 40.67 -7.03 6.49
C GLY A 87 40.70 -8.22 5.53
N HIS A 88 41.47 -8.06 4.45
CA HIS A 88 41.80 -9.12 3.50
C HIS A 88 43.32 -9.16 3.28
N ALA A 89 43.89 -10.36 3.38
CA ALA A 89 45.33 -10.57 3.23
C ALA A 89 45.74 -10.28 1.78
N GLY A 90 46.26 -9.06 1.54
CA GLY A 90 46.55 -8.54 0.20
C GLY A 90 46.02 -7.12 -0.06
N GLY A 91 45.26 -6.55 0.88
CA GLY A 91 44.62 -5.23 0.73
C GLY A 91 43.32 -5.31 -0.07
N ALA A 92 42.75 -4.13 -0.38
CA ALA A 92 41.55 -4.03 -1.20
C ALA A 92 41.86 -4.43 -2.65
N LEU A 93 41.31 -5.56 -3.08
CA LEU A 93 41.44 -6.08 -4.44
C LEU A 93 40.32 -5.59 -5.35
N ILE A 94 39.14 -5.34 -4.77
CA ILE A 94 37.94 -4.84 -5.45
C ILE A 94 37.53 -3.55 -4.73
N PRO A 95 37.91 -2.36 -5.23
CA PRO A 95 37.60 -1.10 -4.56
C PRO A 95 36.09 -0.93 -4.33
N PHE A 96 35.71 -0.44 -3.14
CA PHE A 96 34.32 -0.15 -2.81
C PHE A 96 33.69 0.77 -3.87
N GLN A 97 32.44 0.49 -4.25
CA GLN A 97 31.66 1.21 -5.30
C GLN A 97 32.20 1.11 -6.76
N SER A 98 33.29 0.38 -7.02
CA SER A 98 33.72 0.12 -8.41
C SER A 98 32.71 -0.72 -9.19
N GLU A 99 32.79 -0.72 -10.52
CA GLU A 99 31.97 -1.60 -11.37
C GLU A 99 32.11 -3.09 -10.97
N GLU A 100 33.32 -3.50 -10.60
CA GLU A 100 33.61 -4.85 -10.11
C GLU A 100 32.93 -5.13 -8.76
N TYR A 101 32.86 -4.14 -7.87
CA TYR A 101 32.15 -4.24 -6.59
C TYR A 101 30.64 -4.39 -6.82
N GLN A 102 30.08 -3.63 -7.75
CA GLN A 102 28.66 -3.73 -8.12
C GLN A 102 28.31 -5.10 -8.70
N SER A 103 29.21 -5.74 -9.46
CA SER A 103 29.00 -7.12 -9.89
C SER A 103 28.87 -8.08 -8.70
N PHE A 104 29.73 -7.93 -7.69
CA PHE A 104 29.67 -8.74 -6.46
C PHE A 104 28.39 -8.47 -5.65
N GLU A 105 27.96 -7.21 -5.56
CA GLU A 105 26.72 -6.81 -4.89
C GLU A 105 25.49 -7.43 -5.56
N LYS A 106 25.41 -7.35 -6.89
CA LYS A 106 24.36 -8.02 -7.67
C LYS A 106 24.34 -9.53 -7.45
N PHE A 107 25.51 -10.17 -7.41
CA PHE A 107 25.59 -11.60 -7.12
C PHE A 107 25.10 -11.94 -5.72
N VAL A 108 25.50 -11.17 -4.70
CA VAL A 108 25.10 -11.37 -3.30
C VAL A 108 23.58 -11.24 -3.17
N ASN A 109 23.00 -10.18 -3.72
CA ASN A 109 21.55 -9.99 -3.70
C ASN A 109 20.82 -11.10 -4.48
N ARG A 110 21.38 -11.53 -5.61
CA ARG A 110 20.84 -12.63 -6.41
C ARG A 110 20.78 -13.96 -5.64
N VAL A 111 21.86 -14.33 -4.96
CA VAL A 111 21.94 -15.64 -4.27
C VAL A 111 21.36 -15.64 -2.86
N ASN A 112 21.30 -14.48 -2.20
CA ASN A 112 20.76 -14.37 -0.83
C ASN A 112 19.30 -13.90 -0.80
N LEU A 113 18.90 -13.02 -1.71
CA LEU A 113 17.59 -12.32 -1.68
C LEU A 113 16.70 -12.64 -2.89
N GLY A 114 17.22 -13.36 -3.90
CA GLY A 114 16.48 -13.62 -5.13
C GLY A 114 16.27 -12.39 -6.02
N GLU A 115 16.98 -11.28 -5.74
CA GLU A 115 16.87 -10.05 -6.52
C GLU A 115 17.59 -10.17 -7.87
N GLY A 116 17.01 -9.56 -8.90
CA GLY A 116 17.53 -9.64 -10.26
C GLY A 116 17.34 -11.01 -10.92
N CYS A 117 16.67 -11.97 -10.27
CA CYS A 117 16.28 -13.29 -10.83
C CYS A 117 15.33 -13.22 -12.04
N GLU A 118 15.10 -12.05 -12.61
CA GLU A 118 14.28 -11.89 -13.80
C GLU A 118 14.99 -12.55 -14.99
N ASP A 119 14.47 -13.70 -15.43
CA ASP A 119 14.29 -13.89 -16.87
C ASP A 119 13.68 -12.58 -17.39
N GLN A 120 14.17 -12.05 -18.52
CA GLN A 120 13.47 -10.98 -19.25
C GLN A 120 11.97 -11.20 -19.07
N PRO A 121 11.19 -10.21 -18.56
CA PRO A 121 9.76 -10.41 -18.40
C PRO A 121 9.28 -11.03 -19.70
N THR A 122 8.66 -12.22 -19.60
CA THR A 122 7.98 -12.81 -20.75
C THR A 122 7.19 -11.67 -21.36
N ALA A 123 7.59 -11.28 -22.58
CA ALA A 123 7.23 -10.00 -23.16
C ALA A 123 5.76 -9.72 -22.85
N CYS A 124 5.45 -8.61 -22.16
CA CYS A 124 4.13 -8.31 -21.64
C CYS A 124 3.01 -8.80 -22.57
N GLU A 125 2.49 -10.00 -22.30
CA GLU A 125 1.63 -10.67 -23.27
C GLU A 125 0.29 -9.92 -23.28
N PRO A 126 -0.14 -9.37 -24.43
CA PRO A 126 -1.37 -8.61 -24.49
C PRO A 126 -2.54 -9.51 -24.12
N ASN A 127 -3.39 -9.01 -23.21
CA ASN A 127 -4.60 -9.70 -22.74
C ASN A 127 -4.36 -10.93 -21.84
N MET A 128 -3.28 -10.96 -21.06
CA MET A 128 -3.16 -11.99 -20.01
C MET A 128 -4.34 -11.91 -19.04
N VAL A 129 -4.94 -13.07 -18.76
CA VAL A 129 -5.83 -13.24 -17.61
C VAL A 129 -4.94 -13.39 -16.40
N SER A 130 -5.16 -12.53 -15.42
CA SER A 130 -4.26 -12.37 -14.30
C SER A 130 -5.06 -11.99 -13.04
N GLY A 131 -4.48 -12.14 -11.85
CA GLY A 131 -5.18 -12.00 -10.58
C GLY A 131 -5.93 -13.26 -10.10
N ARG A 132 -5.80 -13.54 -8.81
CA ARG A 132 -6.42 -14.68 -8.12
C ARG A 132 -7.85 -14.41 -7.68
N ARG A 133 -8.62 -15.47 -7.50
CA ARG A 133 -9.95 -15.41 -6.88
C ARG A 133 -9.82 -14.90 -5.44
N VAL A 134 -10.70 -14.00 -5.02
CA VAL A 134 -10.60 -13.35 -3.70
C VAL A 134 -11.97 -12.93 -3.15
N LEU A 135 -12.09 -12.88 -1.82
CA LEU A 135 -13.17 -12.19 -1.12
C LEU A 135 -12.63 -10.86 -0.60
N ARG A 136 -13.06 -9.74 -1.19
CA ARG A 136 -12.57 -8.41 -0.80
C ARG A 136 -13.43 -7.84 0.31
N ARG A 137 -12.88 -7.65 1.51
CA ARG A 137 -13.55 -6.94 2.59
C ARG A 137 -13.85 -5.51 2.15
N LEU A 138 -15.02 -4.98 2.51
CA LEU A 138 -15.27 -3.54 2.39
C LEU A 138 -14.34 -2.80 3.35
N SER A 139 -13.58 -1.85 2.82
CA SER A 139 -12.94 -0.82 3.65
C SER A 139 -14.00 -0.01 4.40
N ARG A 140 -13.61 0.68 5.48
CA ARG A 140 -14.48 1.57 6.25
C ARG A 140 -15.21 2.58 5.37
N VAL A 141 -14.48 3.23 4.45
CA VAL A 141 -15.06 4.21 3.52
C VAL A 141 -16.11 3.56 2.61
N GLU A 142 -15.87 2.33 2.15
CA GLU A 142 -16.80 1.58 1.31
C GLU A 142 -18.03 1.11 2.10
N PHE A 143 -17.84 0.69 3.35
CA PHE A 143 -18.93 0.35 4.27
C PHE A 143 -19.82 1.57 4.52
N ASP A 144 -19.23 2.69 4.92
CA ASP A 144 -19.92 3.95 5.22
C ASP A 144 -20.77 4.42 4.04
N ARG A 145 -20.18 4.44 2.84
CA ARG A 145 -20.89 4.82 1.61
C ARG A 145 -21.98 3.83 1.22
N THR A 146 -21.71 2.53 1.36
CA THR A 146 -22.71 1.50 1.08
C THR A 146 -23.90 1.64 2.02
N VAL A 147 -23.68 1.88 3.32
CA VAL A 147 -24.74 2.11 4.30
C VAL A 147 -25.51 3.40 3.99
N ALA A 148 -24.82 4.49 3.62
CA ALA A 148 -25.46 5.73 3.24
C ALA A 148 -26.37 5.56 2.00
N ASP A 149 -25.90 4.89 0.95
CA ASP A 149 -26.69 4.65 -0.27
C ASP A 149 -27.83 3.63 -0.04
N LEU A 150 -27.62 2.66 0.84
CA LEU A 150 -28.59 1.60 1.11
C LEU A 150 -29.70 2.04 2.06
N LEU A 151 -29.35 2.78 3.11
CA LEU A 151 -30.21 3.07 4.25
C LEU A 151 -30.43 4.57 4.50
N GLY A 152 -29.69 5.46 3.81
CA GLY A 152 -29.75 6.90 4.07
C GLY A 152 -29.18 7.30 5.43
N VAL A 153 -28.30 6.46 6.00
CA VAL A 153 -27.75 6.64 7.34
C VAL A 153 -26.33 7.19 7.26
N ASP A 154 -26.09 8.31 7.92
CA ASP A 154 -24.74 8.78 8.25
C ASP A 154 -24.14 7.92 9.35
N THR A 155 -22.97 7.36 9.05
CA THR A 155 -22.17 6.49 9.92
C THR A 155 -21.04 7.23 10.65
N THR A 156 -20.98 8.55 10.51
CA THR A 156 -20.03 9.38 11.26
C THR A 156 -20.18 9.14 12.76
N GLY A 157 -19.08 8.77 13.42
CA GLY A 157 -19.02 8.51 14.86
C GLY A 157 -19.09 7.04 15.27
N TYR A 158 -19.41 6.10 14.37
CA TYR A 158 -19.26 4.68 14.68
C TYR A 158 -17.79 4.29 14.79
N ILE A 159 -17.49 3.40 15.74
CA ILE A 159 -16.18 2.77 15.88
C ILE A 159 -16.18 1.54 14.99
N LEU A 160 -15.51 1.66 13.86
CA LEU A 160 -15.33 0.58 12.88
C LEU A 160 -13.88 0.11 12.90
N PRO A 161 -13.60 -1.13 12.45
CA PRO A 161 -12.26 -1.65 12.30
C PRO A 161 -11.36 -0.69 11.50
N THR A 162 -10.11 -0.57 11.93
CA THR A 162 -9.11 0.24 11.23
C THR A 162 -8.66 -0.48 9.96
N ASP A 163 -8.59 0.25 8.86
CA ASP A 163 -8.08 -0.30 7.61
C ASP A 163 -6.56 -0.18 7.55
N ALA A 164 -5.88 -1.27 7.17
CA ALA A 164 -4.46 -1.23 6.86
C ALA A 164 -4.22 -0.36 5.62
N ASN A 165 -3.21 0.51 5.69
CA ASN A 165 -2.75 1.28 4.56
C ASN A 165 -1.55 0.60 3.91
N VAL A 166 -1.66 0.27 2.62
CA VAL A 166 -0.58 -0.30 1.83
C VAL A 166 -0.31 0.64 0.67
N GLU A 167 0.90 1.19 0.58
CA GLU A 167 1.30 2.12 -0.49
C GLU A 167 0.32 3.30 -0.69
N GLY A 168 -0.31 3.80 0.37
CA GLY A 168 -1.28 4.90 0.32
C GLY A 168 -2.74 4.46 0.19
N PHE A 169 -3.02 3.19 -0.10
CA PHE A 169 -4.37 2.67 -0.33
C PHE A 169 -4.92 1.91 0.87
N ASP A 170 -6.20 2.12 1.15
CA ASP A 170 -6.96 1.57 2.29
C ASP A 170 -7.87 0.40 1.89
N ASN A 171 -7.74 -0.12 0.66
CA ASN A 171 -8.65 -1.12 0.09
C ASN A 171 -7.94 -2.40 -0.43
N ASN A 172 -6.73 -2.65 0.09
CA ASN A 172 -5.92 -3.81 -0.28
C ASN A 172 -6.53 -5.11 0.28
N ALA A 173 -6.81 -6.08 -0.61
CA ALA A 173 -7.54 -7.30 -0.26
C ALA A 173 -6.77 -8.23 0.69
N ASP A 174 -5.43 -8.25 0.62
CA ASP A 174 -4.58 -9.11 1.45
C ASP A 174 -4.39 -8.54 2.85
N ALA A 175 -4.43 -7.22 2.99
CA ALA A 175 -4.24 -6.52 4.26
C ALA A 175 -5.54 -6.30 5.04
N LEU A 176 -6.69 -6.21 4.36
CA LEU A 176 -7.99 -5.99 5.00
C LEU A 176 -8.63 -7.28 5.52
N LEU A 177 -8.07 -7.82 6.61
CA LEU A 177 -8.58 -9.01 7.29
C LEU A 177 -9.38 -8.61 8.56
N TYR A 178 -10.40 -9.40 8.93
CA TYR A 178 -11.08 -9.23 10.22
C TYR A 178 -10.37 -10.04 11.30
N ALA A 179 -9.95 -9.37 12.37
CA ALA A 179 -9.56 -9.98 13.63
C ALA A 179 -10.79 -10.21 14.54
N GLY A 180 -10.64 -11.02 15.60
CA GLY A 180 -11.74 -11.34 16.51
C GLY A 180 -12.41 -10.12 17.15
N ALA A 181 -11.65 -9.07 17.48
CA ALA A 181 -12.18 -7.82 18.03
C ALA A 181 -13.02 -7.03 17.02
N ASP A 182 -12.68 -7.11 15.73
CA ASP A 182 -13.40 -6.40 14.67
C ASP A 182 -14.82 -6.89 14.50
N VAL A 183 -15.06 -8.18 14.75
CA VAL A 183 -16.40 -8.77 14.69
C VAL A 183 -17.35 -8.11 15.70
N GLN A 184 -16.84 -7.75 16.88
CA GLN A 184 -17.64 -7.06 17.90
C GLN A 184 -17.97 -5.63 17.45
N LEU A 185 -16.97 -4.89 16.95
CA LEU A 185 -17.18 -3.54 16.42
C LEU A 185 -18.21 -3.52 15.29
N MET A 186 -18.11 -4.48 14.35
CA MET A 186 -19.06 -4.59 13.24
C MET A 186 -20.47 -4.96 13.70
N ARG A 187 -20.60 -5.85 14.69
CA ARG A 187 -21.90 -6.19 15.27
C ARG A 187 -22.54 -4.96 15.93
N ASP A 188 -21.80 -4.29 16.79
CA ASP A 188 -22.31 -3.16 17.56
C ASP A 188 -22.73 -2.01 16.61
N ALA A 189 -21.93 -1.72 15.59
CA ALA A 189 -22.29 -0.77 14.54
C ALA A 189 -23.55 -1.21 13.75
N ALA A 190 -23.65 -2.48 13.37
CA ALA A 190 -24.81 -2.99 12.64
C ALA A 190 -26.11 -2.92 13.44
N GLU A 191 -26.07 -3.23 14.74
CA GLU A 191 -27.20 -3.16 15.66
C GLU A 191 -27.66 -1.70 15.85
N ASP A 192 -26.73 -0.77 16.04
CA ASP A 192 -27.04 0.66 16.19
C ASP A 192 -27.61 1.26 14.90
N ILE A 193 -27.01 0.95 13.73
CA ILE A 193 -27.51 1.39 12.42
C ILE A 193 -28.94 0.86 12.22
N ALA A 194 -29.17 -0.42 12.50
CA ALA A 194 -30.48 -1.04 12.37
C ALA A 194 -31.52 -0.40 13.30
N ALA A 195 -31.15 -0.09 14.55
CA ALA A 195 -32.03 0.58 15.51
C ALA A 195 -32.41 1.99 15.03
N LYS A 196 -31.44 2.75 14.51
CA LYS A 196 -31.67 4.09 13.94
C LYS A 196 -32.65 4.05 12.77
N VAL A 197 -32.50 3.07 11.88
CA VAL A 197 -33.40 2.83 10.75
C VAL A 197 -34.81 2.43 11.21
N ALA A 198 -34.91 1.47 12.13
CA ALA A 198 -36.18 0.93 12.59
C ALA A 198 -37.02 1.94 13.38
N ALA A 199 -36.40 2.99 13.94
CA ALA A 199 -37.10 4.11 14.56
C ALA A 199 -37.88 4.99 13.55
N ALA A 200 -37.56 4.91 12.25
CA ALA A 200 -38.22 5.66 11.18
C ALA A 200 -38.52 4.79 9.95
N PRO A 201 -39.35 3.72 10.07
CA PRO A 201 -39.47 2.69 9.04
C PRO A 201 -40.17 3.17 7.76
N GLY A 202 -40.95 4.26 7.83
CA GLY A 202 -41.77 4.75 6.72
C GLY A 202 -40.98 5.29 5.51
N SER A 203 -39.66 5.54 5.64
CA SER A 203 -38.80 5.93 4.52
C SER A 203 -38.11 4.75 3.84
N LEU A 204 -38.10 3.56 4.45
CA LEU A 204 -37.33 2.40 3.99
C LEU A 204 -38.20 1.20 3.65
N VAL A 205 -39.37 1.05 4.29
CA VAL A 205 -40.33 -0.01 4.00
C VAL A 205 -41.32 0.48 2.92
N PRO A 206 -41.39 -0.17 1.74
CA PRO A 206 -42.14 0.35 0.58
C PRO A 206 -43.66 0.19 0.69
N CYS A 207 -44.16 -0.44 1.76
CA CYS A 207 -45.53 -0.90 1.90
C CYS A 207 -46.16 -0.41 3.22
N PRO A 208 -47.51 -0.19 3.25
CA PRO A 208 -48.20 0.15 4.49
C PRO A 208 -48.10 -0.99 5.50
N ILE A 209 -47.65 -0.69 6.72
CA ILE A 209 -47.51 -1.69 7.80
C ILE A 209 -48.85 -2.40 8.10
N GLU A 210 -49.98 -1.73 7.85
CA GLU A 210 -51.33 -2.30 8.04
C GLU A 210 -51.72 -3.38 7.00
N ALA A 211 -50.97 -3.49 5.89
CA ALA A 211 -51.22 -4.44 4.80
C ALA A 211 -50.39 -5.72 4.99
N GLY A 212 -50.75 -6.55 5.98
CA GLY A 212 -50.21 -7.90 6.14
C GLY A 212 -48.68 -7.94 6.30
N ASP A 213 -48.22 -7.63 7.51
CA ASP A 213 -46.84 -7.62 8.00
C ASP A 213 -45.83 -8.51 7.23
N ASP A 214 -46.13 -9.80 7.01
CA ASP A 214 -45.19 -10.73 6.37
C ASP A 214 -45.00 -10.49 4.86
N ALA A 215 -46.06 -10.10 4.15
CA ALA A 215 -45.97 -9.78 2.73
C ALA A 215 -45.15 -8.50 2.52
N CYS A 216 -45.40 -7.51 3.39
CA CYS A 216 -44.67 -6.26 3.39
C CYS A 216 -43.18 -6.45 3.74
N ALA A 217 -42.88 -7.25 4.77
CA ALA A 217 -41.51 -7.62 5.11
C ALA A 217 -40.81 -8.36 3.96
N THR A 218 -41.52 -9.27 3.28
CA THR A 218 -40.96 -9.98 2.11
C THR A 218 -40.59 -9.00 1.00
N GLU A 219 -41.49 -8.08 0.63
CA GLU A 219 -41.23 -7.06 -0.40
C GLU A 219 -40.05 -6.16 -0.03
N PHE A 220 -39.98 -5.72 1.23
CA PHE A 220 -38.84 -4.97 1.76
C PHE A 220 -37.53 -5.74 1.59
N PHE A 221 -37.47 -7.00 2.04
CA PHE A 221 -36.23 -7.78 2.00
C PHE A 221 -35.81 -8.15 0.58
N GLU A 222 -36.73 -8.36 -0.36
CA GLU A 222 -36.36 -8.56 -1.76
C GLU A 222 -35.60 -7.35 -2.31
N GLY A 223 -36.10 -6.13 -2.08
CA GLY A 223 -35.45 -4.91 -2.53
C GLY A 223 -34.16 -4.60 -1.76
N PHE A 224 -34.24 -4.62 -0.44
CA PHE A 224 -33.12 -4.33 0.46
C PHE A 224 -31.99 -5.33 0.32
N GLY A 225 -32.30 -6.63 0.40
CA GLY A 225 -31.31 -7.70 0.33
C GLY A 225 -30.64 -7.80 -1.04
N ARG A 226 -31.38 -7.55 -2.13
CA ARG A 226 -30.82 -7.48 -3.49
C ARG A 226 -29.71 -6.44 -3.58
N ARG A 227 -29.94 -5.24 -3.04
CA ARG A 227 -28.96 -4.14 -3.03
C ARG A 227 -27.82 -4.43 -2.04
N ALA A 228 -28.14 -4.88 -0.84
CA ALA A 228 -27.18 -5.17 0.22
C ALA A 228 -26.17 -6.28 -0.18
N PHE A 229 -26.63 -7.34 -0.83
CA PHE A 229 -25.77 -8.44 -1.30
C PHE A 229 -25.28 -8.25 -2.73
N ARG A 230 -25.76 -7.20 -3.41
CA ARG A 230 -25.38 -6.83 -4.77
C ARG A 230 -25.64 -7.94 -5.78
N ARG A 231 -26.65 -8.79 -5.51
CA ARG A 231 -27.12 -9.89 -6.34
C ARG A 231 -28.57 -10.24 -5.99
N PRO A 232 -29.32 -10.92 -6.87
CA PRO A 232 -30.59 -11.52 -6.50
C PRO A 232 -30.46 -12.40 -5.26
N LEU A 233 -31.45 -12.34 -4.37
CA LEU A 233 -31.53 -13.23 -3.22
C LEU A 233 -31.83 -14.66 -3.68
N THR A 234 -31.12 -15.63 -3.11
CA THR A 234 -31.45 -17.04 -3.28
C THR A 234 -32.65 -17.41 -2.42
N GLN A 235 -33.25 -18.58 -2.70
CA GLN A 235 -34.32 -19.11 -1.84
C GLN A 235 -33.85 -19.35 -0.40
N GLU A 236 -32.57 -19.69 -0.21
CA GLU A 236 -31.99 -19.87 1.12
C GLU A 236 -31.87 -18.54 1.85
N ASP A 237 -31.36 -17.49 1.19
CA ASP A 237 -31.27 -16.14 1.75
C ASP A 237 -32.66 -15.69 2.24
N ARG A 238 -33.67 -15.79 1.37
CA ARG A 238 -35.07 -15.44 1.69
C ARG A 238 -35.57 -16.19 2.92
N SER A 239 -35.38 -17.51 2.93
CA SER A 239 -35.90 -18.36 4.02
C SER A 239 -35.23 -18.00 5.35
N ARG A 240 -33.91 -17.84 5.36
CA ARG A 240 -33.11 -17.52 6.55
C ARG A 240 -33.52 -16.19 7.17
N TYR A 241 -33.58 -15.12 6.38
CA TYR A 241 -33.89 -13.78 6.89
C TYR A 241 -35.37 -13.62 7.25
N MET A 242 -36.29 -14.26 6.51
CA MET A 242 -37.71 -14.27 6.88
C MET A 242 -37.99 -15.10 8.14
N GLU A 243 -37.23 -16.16 8.41
CA GLU A 243 -37.33 -16.92 9.66
C GLU A 243 -36.91 -16.06 10.86
N LEU A 244 -35.78 -15.36 10.76
CA LEU A 244 -35.32 -14.39 11.78
C LEU A 244 -36.34 -13.27 12.00
N TYR A 245 -36.87 -12.70 10.91
CA TYR A 245 -37.91 -11.68 11.00
C TYR A 245 -39.12 -12.18 11.78
N ARG A 246 -39.65 -13.37 11.44
CA ARG A 246 -40.85 -13.93 12.08
C ARG A 246 -40.62 -14.28 13.54
N SER A 247 -39.44 -14.79 13.90
CA SER A 247 -39.14 -15.15 15.28
C SER A 247 -39.13 -13.91 16.19
N VAL A 248 -38.41 -12.86 15.81
CA VAL A 248 -38.35 -11.62 16.59
C VAL A 248 -39.69 -10.89 16.57
N LYS A 249 -40.37 -10.84 15.43
CA LYS A 249 -41.71 -10.24 15.31
C LYS A 249 -42.73 -10.88 16.24
N ALA A 250 -42.67 -12.20 16.43
CA ALA A 250 -43.63 -12.91 17.29
C ALA A 250 -43.62 -12.39 18.74
N ASP A 251 -42.45 -11.94 19.21
CA ASP A 251 -42.25 -11.47 20.59
C ASP A 251 -42.29 -9.93 20.69
N GLU A 252 -41.70 -9.22 19.74
CA GLU A 252 -41.41 -7.77 19.83
C GLU A 252 -42.09 -6.92 18.74
N GLY A 253 -42.82 -7.55 17.82
CA GLY A 253 -43.59 -6.89 16.76
C GLY A 253 -42.80 -6.55 15.49
N PHE A 254 -43.50 -5.97 14.52
CA PHE A 254 -43.00 -5.74 13.15
C PHE A 254 -41.66 -4.99 13.10
N ALA A 255 -41.55 -3.86 13.80
CA ALA A 255 -40.38 -2.99 13.74
C ALA A 255 -39.11 -3.68 14.29
N ALA A 256 -39.24 -4.42 15.39
CA ALA A 256 -38.14 -5.20 15.96
C ALA A 256 -37.71 -6.34 15.02
N GLY A 257 -38.66 -6.99 14.34
CA GLY A 257 -38.35 -7.97 13.30
C GLY A 257 -37.53 -7.37 12.15
N ILE A 258 -37.94 -6.21 11.63
CA ILE A 258 -37.17 -5.50 10.57
C ILE A 258 -35.78 -5.10 11.07
N GLN A 259 -35.69 -4.53 12.28
CA GLN A 259 -34.42 -4.16 12.91
C GLN A 259 -33.46 -5.34 12.98
N ALA A 260 -33.91 -6.47 13.52
CA ALA A 260 -33.08 -7.67 13.67
C ALA A 260 -32.57 -8.18 12.31
N THR A 261 -33.41 -8.14 11.28
CA THR A 261 -33.00 -8.57 9.94
C THR A 261 -32.01 -7.60 9.29
N ILE A 262 -32.16 -6.28 9.45
CA ILE A 262 -31.18 -5.30 8.95
C ILE A 262 -29.84 -5.53 9.64
N ALA A 263 -29.82 -5.66 10.97
CA ALA A 263 -28.60 -5.94 11.73
C ALA A 263 -27.92 -7.22 11.26
N ALA A 264 -28.69 -8.29 11.00
CA ALA A 264 -28.15 -9.55 10.49
C ALA A 264 -27.60 -9.44 9.05
N VAL A 265 -28.24 -8.67 8.18
CA VAL A 265 -27.77 -8.43 6.81
C VAL A 265 -26.45 -7.65 6.81
N LEU A 266 -26.33 -6.59 7.63
CA LEU A 266 -25.10 -5.79 7.73
C LEU A 266 -23.91 -6.58 8.29
N GLN A 267 -24.16 -7.67 9.02
CA GLN A 267 -23.13 -8.59 9.53
C GLN A 267 -22.86 -9.78 8.59
N SER A 268 -23.62 -9.90 7.50
CA SER A 268 -23.46 -11.01 6.57
C SER A 268 -22.15 -10.91 5.79
N PRO A 269 -21.44 -12.03 5.54
CA PRO A 269 -20.32 -12.02 4.60
C PRO A 269 -20.69 -11.49 3.21
N TYR A 270 -21.94 -11.69 2.76
CA TYR A 270 -22.41 -11.16 1.48
C TYR A 270 -22.54 -9.63 1.47
N PHE A 271 -22.66 -8.99 2.65
CA PHE A 271 -22.63 -7.54 2.79
C PHE A 271 -21.21 -7.03 3.04
N LEU A 272 -20.45 -7.69 3.94
CA LEU A 272 -19.13 -7.25 4.37
C LEU A 272 -18.02 -7.51 3.34
N TYR A 273 -18.26 -8.41 2.39
CA TYR A 273 -17.32 -8.77 1.34
C TYR A 273 -17.91 -8.61 -0.05
N ARG A 274 -17.02 -8.36 -1.01
CA ARG A 274 -17.26 -8.38 -2.45
C ARG A 274 -16.56 -9.61 -3.03
N PRO A 275 -17.32 -10.61 -3.51
CA PRO A 275 -16.71 -11.78 -4.12
C PRO A 275 -16.16 -11.47 -5.52
N GLU A 276 -14.97 -12.00 -5.79
CA GLU A 276 -14.37 -12.09 -7.12
C GLU A 276 -14.00 -13.56 -7.37
N LEU A 277 -14.99 -14.44 -7.29
CA LEU A 277 -14.81 -15.90 -7.30
C LEU A 277 -15.04 -16.50 -8.69
N GLY A 278 -16.01 -15.95 -9.43
CA GLY A 278 -16.38 -16.42 -10.76
C GLY A 278 -16.83 -17.88 -10.84
N VAL A 279 -17.01 -18.33 -12.08
CA VAL A 279 -17.33 -19.71 -12.45
C VAL A 279 -16.25 -20.27 -13.37
N ALA A 280 -15.87 -21.53 -13.17
CA ALA A 280 -14.83 -22.16 -13.97
C ALA A 280 -15.16 -22.11 -15.47
N ALA A 281 -14.21 -21.63 -16.26
CA ALA A 281 -14.22 -21.63 -17.72
C ALA A 281 -13.46 -22.84 -18.26
N GLN A 282 -13.61 -23.13 -19.56
CA GLN A 282 -13.01 -24.32 -20.19
C GLN A 282 -11.49 -24.24 -20.34
N ASP A 283 -10.90 -23.06 -20.17
CA ASP A 283 -9.47 -22.79 -20.36
C ASP A 283 -8.68 -22.65 -19.05
N GLY A 284 -9.23 -23.16 -17.94
CA GLY A 284 -8.57 -23.15 -16.64
C GLY A 284 -8.65 -21.81 -15.90
N THR A 285 -9.38 -20.83 -16.44
CA THR A 285 -9.69 -19.57 -15.76
C THR A 285 -11.08 -19.58 -15.14
N TYR A 286 -11.43 -18.52 -14.42
CA TYR A 286 -12.75 -18.31 -13.84
C TYR A 286 -13.36 -17.04 -14.43
N GLN A 287 -14.53 -17.15 -15.03
CA GLN A 287 -15.30 -16.01 -15.53
C GLN A 287 -16.10 -15.41 -14.37
N LEU A 288 -15.87 -14.12 -14.07
CA LEU A 288 -16.67 -13.41 -13.08
C LEU A 288 -18.14 -13.37 -13.51
N LEU A 289 -19.02 -13.52 -12.52
CA LEU A 289 -20.46 -13.39 -12.69
C LEU A 289 -20.82 -11.92 -13.00
N PRO A 290 -21.91 -11.65 -13.74
CA PRO A 290 -22.29 -10.28 -14.08
C PRO A 290 -22.44 -9.34 -12.89
N HIS A 291 -22.88 -9.86 -11.73
CA HIS A 291 -23.01 -9.07 -10.50
C HIS A 291 -21.68 -8.81 -9.79
N GLU A 292 -20.68 -9.67 -9.97
CA GLU A 292 -19.31 -9.42 -9.51
C GLU A 292 -18.69 -8.30 -10.37
N ILE A 293 -18.92 -8.31 -11.70
CA ILE A 293 -18.50 -7.23 -12.61
C ILE A 293 -19.17 -5.90 -12.26
N ALA A 294 -20.49 -5.90 -12.04
CA ALA A 294 -21.24 -4.73 -11.58
C ALA A 294 -20.68 -4.16 -10.28
N SER A 295 -20.41 -5.02 -9.30
CA SER A 295 -19.79 -4.62 -8.03
C SER A 295 -18.37 -4.09 -8.24
N GLN A 296 -17.59 -4.67 -9.14
CA GLN A 296 -16.24 -4.18 -9.40
C GLN A 296 -16.27 -2.76 -10.00
N LEU A 297 -17.19 -2.48 -10.93
CA LEU A 297 -17.42 -1.14 -11.48
C LEU A 297 -17.85 -0.13 -10.41
N SER A 298 -18.87 -0.47 -9.62
CA SER A 298 -19.44 0.47 -8.65
C SER A 298 -18.47 0.87 -7.56
N TYR A 299 -17.66 -0.06 -7.07
CA TYR A 299 -16.70 0.27 -6.01
C TYR A 299 -15.44 0.96 -6.56
N MET A 300 -15.05 0.69 -7.80
CA MET A 300 -13.96 1.44 -8.45
C MET A 300 -14.36 2.89 -8.72
N ILE A 301 -15.60 3.17 -9.13
CA ILE A 301 -16.04 4.52 -9.54
C ILE A 301 -16.70 5.30 -8.40
N TRP A 302 -17.56 4.66 -7.60
CA TRP A 302 -18.35 5.29 -6.54
C TRP A 302 -17.89 4.93 -5.14
N SER A 303 -17.01 3.94 -4.97
CA SER A 303 -16.68 3.37 -3.65
C SER A 303 -17.93 2.94 -2.87
N SER A 304 -18.95 2.47 -3.58
CA SER A 304 -20.24 2.05 -3.02
C SER A 304 -20.87 0.96 -3.90
N MET A 305 -22.02 0.43 -3.46
CA MET A 305 -22.75 -0.61 -4.16
C MET A 305 -23.31 -0.16 -5.54
N PRO A 306 -23.57 -1.09 -6.46
CA PRO A 306 -24.26 -0.81 -7.72
C PRO A 306 -25.64 -0.19 -7.50
N ASP A 307 -26.06 0.67 -8.42
CA ASP A 307 -27.44 1.14 -8.46
C ASP A 307 -28.38 0.11 -9.12
N ASP A 308 -29.68 0.37 -9.07
CA ASP A 308 -30.68 -0.57 -9.58
C ASP A 308 -30.56 -0.78 -11.10
N GLU A 309 -30.12 0.23 -11.85
CA GLU A 309 -29.86 0.11 -13.29
C GLU A 309 -28.72 -0.87 -13.56
N LEU A 310 -27.58 -0.71 -12.86
CA LEU A 310 -26.41 -1.56 -13.01
C LEU A 310 -26.70 -3.01 -12.57
N LEU A 311 -27.43 -3.21 -11.46
CA LEU A 311 -27.88 -4.53 -11.04
C LEU A 311 -28.82 -5.18 -12.07
N SER A 312 -29.73 -4.40 -12.66
CA SER A 312 -30.65 -4.92 -13.68
C SER A 312 -29.92 -5.33 -14.95
N LYS A 313 -28.91 -4.55 -15.39
CA LYS A 313 -28.03 -4.91 -16.52
C LYS A 313 -27.20 -6.16 -16.24
N ALA A 314 -26.77 -6.35 -15.00
CA ALA A 314 -26.10 -7.59 -14.60
C ALA A 314 -27.06 -8.79 -14.70
N GLU A 315 -28.30 -8.64 -14.25
CA GLU A 315 -29.34 -9.68 -14.28
C GLU A 315 -29.78 -10.05 -15.69
N SER A 316 -29.87 -9.08 -16.60
CA SER A 316 -30.23 -9.30 -18.00
C SER A 316 -29.06 -9.78 -18.87
N GLY A 317 -27.84 -9.80 -18.34
CA GLY A 317 -26.62 -10.17 -19.08
C GLY A 317 -26.10 -9.07 -20.01
N GLU A 318 -26.54 -7.83 -19.85
CA GLU A 318 -26.11 -6.69 -20.65
C GLU A 318 -24.65 -6.26 -20.37
N LEU A 319 -24.07 -6.70 -19.25
CA LEU A 319 -22.64 -6.46 -18.92
C LEU A 319 -21.68 -7.51 -19.51
N ALA A 320 -22.10 -8.28 -20.52
CA ALA A 320 -21.33 -9.41 -21.04
C ALA A 320 -20.17 -9.03 -21.99
N THR A 321 -20.02 -7.75 -22.36
CA THR A 321 -19.01 -7.33 -23.34
C THR A 321 -18.22 -6.11 -22.87
N PRO A 322 -16.93 -5.97 -23.28
CA PRO A 322 -16.13 -4.79 -22.97
C PRO A 322 -16.77 -3.47 -23.42
N ALA A 323 -17.48 -3.48 -24.55
CA ALA A 323 -18.17 -2.29 -25.06
C ALA A 323 -19.35 -1.88 -24.17
N ALA A 324 -20.14 -2.84 -23.70
CA ALA A 324 -21.24 -2.56 -22.79
C ALA A 324 -20.77 -2.09 -21.41
N ILE A 325 -19.69 -2.70 -20.91
CA ILE A 325 -19.02 -2.26 -19.67
C ILE A 325 -18.50 -0.81 -19.82
N SER A 326 -17.88 -0.48 -20.94
CA SER A 326 -17.38 0.87 -21.20
C SER A 326 -18.49 1.93 -21.25
N ALA A 327 -19.63 1.60 -21.88
CA ALA A 327 -20.80 2.49 -21.89
C ALA A 327 -21.36 2.73 -20.48
N GLU A 328 -21.23 1.74 -19.61
CA GLU A 328 -21.65 1.86 -18.21
C GLU A 328 -20.69 2.74 -17.40
N VAL A 329 -19.37 2.64 -17.63
CA VAL A 329 -18.39 3.60 -17.08
C VAL A 329 -18.77 5.03 -17.46
N ASP A 330 -19.12 5.29 -18.73
CA ASP A 330 -19.54 6.62 -19.20
C ASP A 330 -20.76 7.16 -18.44
N ARG A 331 -21.77 6.32 -18.22
CA ARG A 331 -22.95 6.68 -17.43
C ARG A 331 -22.57 6.98 -15.98
N MET A 332 -21.77 6.10 -15.37
CA MET A 332 -21.44 6.18 -13.96
C MET A 332 -20.55 7.36 -13.61
N MET A 333 -19.65 7.77 -14.52
CA MET A 333 -18.81 8.95 -14.37
C MET A 333 -19.60 10.27 -14.42
N GLN A 334 -20.82 10.27 -14.97
CA GLN A 334 -21.73 11.43 -14.96
C GLN A 334 -22.61 11.49 -13.70
N ASP A 335 -22.62 10.44 -12.89
CA ASP A 335 -23.37 10.41 -11.63
C ASP A 335 -22.61 11.20 -10.55
N PRO A 336 -23.29 12.01 -9.71
CA PRO A 336 -22.66 12.76 -8.62
C PRO A 336 -21.84 11.90 -7.64
N ARG A 337 -22.11 10.60 -7.53
CA ARG A 337 -21.32 9.68 -6.70
C ARG A 337 -19.89 9.51 -7.22
N ALA A 338 -19.63 9.74 -8.51
CA ALA A 338 -18.30 9.66 -9.10
C ALA A 338 -17.34 10.70 -8.50
N ASP A 339 -17.82 11.92 -8.21
CA ASP A 339 -17.01 12.96 -7.57
C ASP A 339 -16.38 12.44 -6.27
N ALA A 340 -17.19 11.77 -5.46
CA ALA A 340 -16.80 11.31 -4.14
C ALA A 340 -15.87 10.08 -4.21
N GLY A 341 -16.10 9.18 -5.18
CA GLY A 341 -15.26 7.99 -5.40
C GLY A 341 -13.92 8.32 -6.05
N VAL A 342 -13.89 9.19 -7.05
CA VAL A 342 -12.64 9.67 -7.67
C VAL A 342 -11.85 10.53 -6.70
N LEU A 343 -12.49 11.40 -5.90
CA LEU A 343 -11.80 12.14 -4.85
C LEU A 343 -11.14 11.20 -3.83
N ARG A 344 -11.74 10.05 -3.52
CA ARG A 344 -11.10 9.04 -2.67
C ARG A 344 -9.83 8.52 -3.31
N PHE A 345 -9.84 8.17 -4.60
CA PHE A 345 -8.64 7.77 -5.33
C PHE A 345 -7.55 8.85 -5.24
N PHE A 346 -7.87 10.11 -5.49
CA PHE A 346 -6.89 11.20 -5.38
C PHE A 346 -6.33 11.35 -3.96
N ARG A 347 -7.17 11.17 -2.93
CA ARG A 347 -6.72 11.21 -1.54
C ARG A 347 -5.78 10.06 -1.20
N THR A 348 -6.05 8.84 -1.66
CA THR A 348 -5.15 7.69 -1.40
C THR A 348 -3.87 7.80 -2.22
N TRP A 349 -3.97 8.11 -3.52
CA TRP A 349 -2.83 8.27 -4.43
C TRP A 349 -1.87 9.36 -3.97
N LEU A 350 -2.41 10.53 -3.58
CA LEU A 350 -1.61 11.67 -3.12
C LEU A 350 -1.29 11.61 -1.60
N GLN A 351 -1.70 10.53 -0.92
CA GLN A 351 -1.51 10.26 0.51
C GLN A 351 -2.11 11.33 1.45
N LEU A 352 -3.25 11.90 1.07
CA LEU A 352 -3.91 13.01 1.76
C LEU A 352 -4.89 12.57 2.85
N SER A 353 -5.00 11.28 3.14
CA SER A 353 -5.95 10.74 4.11
C SER A 353 -5.59 11.09 5.57
N ALA A 354 -4.31 11.29 5.85
CA ALA A 354 -3.86 11.73 7.17
C ALA A 354 -4.06 13.25 7.32
N LYS A 355 -4.60 13.67 8.48
CA LYS A 355 -4.68 15.09 8.83
C LYS A 355 -3.27 15.57 9.25
N PRO A 356 -2.60 16.45 8.49
CA PRO A 356 -1.28 16.91 8.88
C PRO A 356 -1.36 17.78 10.14
N SER A 357 -0.52 17.46 11.14
CA SER A 357 -0.34 18.29 12.33
C SER A 357 0.71 19.36 12.05
N LYS A 358 0.42 20.61 12.42
CA LYS A 358 1.30 21.77 12.21
C LYS A 358 1.55 22.50 13.51
N ASP A 359 2.76 23.00 13.69
CA ASP A 359 3.14 23.83 14.83
C ASP A 359 2.48 25.21 14.68
N MET A 360 1.52 25.50 15.55
CA MET A 360 0.79 26.78 15.57
C MET A 360 1.70 27.97 15.91
N THR A 361 2.87 27.73 16.50
CA THR A 361 3.87 28.79 16.75
C THR A 361 4.59 29.17 15.46
N ALA A 362 4.92 28.18 14.63
CA ALA A 362 5.55 28.38 13.32
C ALA A 362 4.55 28.88 12.28
N TYR A 363 3.30 28.40 12.33
CA TYR A 363 2.23 28.68 11.36
C TYR A 363 0.93 29.15 12.03
N PRO A 364 0.92 30.32 12.67
CA PRO A 364 -0.27 30.80 13.40
C PRO A 364 -1.48 31.06 12.49
N GLU A 365 -1.27 31.33 11.20
CA GLU A 365 -2.35 31.52 10.22
C GLU A 365 -2.92 30.21 9.66
N TYR A 366 -2.31 29.06 9.93
CA TYR A 366 -2.82 27.75 9.54
C TYR A 366 -3.89 27.28 10.53
N THR A 367 -5.03 27.97 10.52
CA THR A 367 -6.16 27.65 11.39
C THR A 367 -6.94 26.44 10.88
N GLU A 368 -7.86 25.92 11.71
CA GLU A 368 -8.76 24.83 11.28
C GLU A 368 -9.63 25.24 10.09
N GLU A 369 -10.02 26.52 9.99
CA GLU A 369 -10.76 27.06 8.85
C GLU A 369 -9.93 27.04 7.56
N ILE A 370 -8.65 27.45 7.61
CA ILE A 370 -7.75 27.37 6.45
C ILE A 370 -7.51 25.92 6.05
N ARG A 371 -7.32 25.03 7.02
CA ARG A 371 -7.15 23.59 6.78
C ARG A 371 -8.36 23.00 6.05
N GLN A 372 -9.58 23.32 6.50
CA GLN A 372 -10.81 22.88 5.84
C GLN A 372 -10.94 23.49 4.43
N ALA A 373 -10.56 24.75 4.26
CA ALA A 373 -10.56 25.40 2.95
C ALA A 373 -9.58 24.73 1.98
N ILE A 374 -8.41 24.28 2.45
CA ILE A 374 -7.43 23.50 1.67
C ILE A 374 -8.01 22.14 1.25
N GLU A 375 -8.69 21.43 2.16
CA GLU A 375 -9.36 20.16 1.81
C GLU A 375 -10.49 20.36 0.79
N THR A 376 -11.18 21.50 0.90
CA THR A 376 -12.25 21.92 -0.01
C THR A 376 -11.69 22.30 -1.38
N GLU A 377 -10.54 22.98 -1.45
CA GLU A 377 -9.81 23.27 -2.70
C GLU A 377 -9.54 21.97 -3.46
N THR A 378 -9.00 20.95 -2.81
CA THR A 378 -8.71 19.66 -3.46
C THR A 378 -9.97 18.97 -3.97
N ALA A 379 -11.05 18.99 -3.18
CA ALA A 379 -12.33 18.42 -3.60
C ALA A 379 -12.92 19.16 -4.82
N ALA A 380 -12.94 20.49 -4.78
CA ALA A 380 -13.45 21.32 -5.88
C ALA A 380 -12.57 21.20 -7.13
N PHE A 381 -11.24 21.14 -6.97
CA PHE A 381 -10.31 20.91 -8.08
C PHE A 381 -10.60 19.59 -8.78
N VAL A 382 -10.75 18.48 -8.05
CA VAL A 382 -11.06 17.16 -8.64
C VAL A 382 -12.42 17.18 -9.31
N HIS A 383 -13.45 17.75 -8.68
CA HIS A 383 -14.78 17.89 -9.28
C HIS A 383 -14.71 18.62 -10.63
N HIS A 384 -14.12 19.82 -10.66
CA HIS A 384 -14.07 20.63 -11.87
C HIS A 384 -13.11 20.09 -12.93
N LEU A 385 -12.06 19.37 -12.54
CA LEU A 385 -11.22 18.62 -13.47
C LEU A 385 -12.03 17.57 -14.25
N LEU A 386 -13.00 16.90 -13.59
CA LEU A 386 -13.85 15.89 -14.21
C LEU A 386 -15.03 16.48 -14.99
N GLN A 387 -15.67 17.53 -14.46
CA GLN A 387 -16.91 18.08 -15.03
C GLN A 387 -16.66 19.14 -16.11
N ASP A 388 -15.67 20.00 -15.92
CA ASP A 388 -15.40 21.15 -16.80
C ASP A 388 -14.06 21.03 -17.55
N GLY A 389 -13.14 20.21 -17.05
CA GLY A 389 -11.83 19.95 -17.62
C GLY A 389 -11.81 18.79 -18.62
N SER A 390 -10.61 18.46 -19.09
CA SER A 390 -10.33 17.25 -19.88
C SER A 390 -10.27 16.00 -19.01
N GLY A 391 -9.98 16.14 -17.72
CA GLY A 391 -9.71 15.01 -16.83
C GLY A 391 -8.39 14.29 -17.11
N SER A 392 -7.53 14.85 -17.98
CA SER A 392 -6.25 14.26 -18.40
C SER A 392 -5.16 14.40 -17.35
N LEU A 393 -4.23 13.45 -17.32
CA LEU A 393 -3.04 13.52 -16.47
C LEU A 393 -2.22 14.79 -16.75
N GLY A 394 -2.12 15.20 -18.02
CA GLY A 394 -1.44 16.43 -18.41
C GLY A 394 -2.06 17.66 -17.75
N GLU A 395 -3.39 17.78 -17.77
CA GLU A 395 -4.10 18.88 -17.09
C GLU A 395 -3.96 18.79 -15.56
N MET A 396 -3.97 17.60 -14.96
CA MET A 396 -3.76 17.45 -13.50
C MET A 396 -2.46 18.12 -13.05
N TYR A 397 -1.39 17.99 -13.83
CA TYR A 397 -0.11 18.63 -13.53
C TYR A 397 -0.08 20.10 -13.91
N THR A 398 -0.66 20.48 -15.05
CA THR A 398 -0.43 21.79 -15.67
C THR A 398 -1.58 22.80 -15.52
N ALA A 399 -2.67 22.42 -14.85
CA ALA A 399 -3.83 23.28 -14.64
C ALA A 399 -3.41 24.63 -14.04
N ASN A 400 -3.71 25.70 -14.77
CA ASN A 400 -3.44 27.09 -14.39
C ASN A 400 -4.66 27.72 -13.69
N TYR A 401 -5.47 26.91 -13.03
CA TYR A 401 -6.63 27.33 -12.27
C TYR A 401 -6.72 26.55 -10.96
N SER A 402 -7.39 27.14 -9.97
CA SER A 402 -7.84 26.44 -8.77
C SER A 402 -9.22 26.96 -8.37
N TYR A 403 -9.78 26.38 -7.32
CA TYR A 403 -11.06 26.70 -6.74
C TYR A 403 -10.87 26.97 -5.25
N VAL A 404 -11.00 28.23 -4.86
CA VAL A 404 -10.63 28.68 -3.52
C VAL A 404 -11.78 29.42 -2.85
N THR A 405 -11.84 29.36 -1.51
CA THR A 405 -12.68 30.26 -0.71
C THR A 405 -12.01 31.64 -0.61
N PRO A 406 -12.73 32.71 -0.22
CA PRO A 406 -12.13 34.03 -0.01
C PRO A 406 -10.98 34.01 1.02
N GLU A 407 -11.11 33.23 2.08
CA GLU A 407 -10.10 33.09 3.14
C GLU A 407 -8.84 32.40 2.60
N LEU A 408 -9.01 31.33 1.81
CA LEU A 408 -7.88 30.62 1.21
C LEU A 408 -7.17 31.46 0.15
N ALA A 409 -7.92 32.22 -0.66
CA ALA A 409 -7.34 33.18 -1.60
C ALA A 409 -6.46 34.20 -0.87
N SER A 410 -6.94 34.75 0.25
CA SER A 410 -6.15 35.65 1.09
C SER A 410 -4.93 34.96 1.68
N PHE A 411 -5.05 33.72 2.14
CA PHE A 411 -3.95 32.94 2.69
C PHE A 411 -2.85 32.65 1.65
N TYR A 412 -3.24 32.43 0.40
CA TYR A 412 -2.31 32.23 -0.72
C TYR A 412 -1.77 33.52 -1.33
N GLY A 413 -2.30 34.69 -0.96
CA GLY A 413 -1.96 35.95 -1.61
C GLY A 413 -2.53 36.09 -3.03
N LEU A 414 -3.59 35.35 -3.35
CA LEU A 414 -4.31 35.44 -4.61
C LEU A 414 -5.33 36.61 -4.58
N PRO A 415 -5.72 37.15 -5.74
CA PRO A 415 -6.84 38.08 -5.81
C PRO A 415 -8.10 37.46 -5.19
N ALA A 416 -8.91 38.29 -4.51
CA ALA A 416 -10.17 37.83 -3.98
C ALA A 416 -11.04 37.26 -5.12
N PRO A 417 -11.58 36.03 -4.96
CA PRO A 417 -12.38 35.41 -6.01
C PRO A 417 -13.61 36.27 -6.34
N GLY A 418 -13.81 36.51 -7.62
CA GLY A 418 -15.01 37.16 -8.13
C GLY A 418 -15.92 36.13 -8.80
N GLY A 419 -17.21 36.13 -8.49
CA GLY A 419 -18.18 35.22 -9.10
C GLY A 419 -19.16 34.63 -8.11
N ALA A 420 -20.00 33.71 -8.59
CA ALA A 420 -20.84 32.89 -7.74
C ALA A 420 -20.03 31.68 -7.25
N ALA A 421 -20.20 31.35 -5.97
CA ALA A 421 -19.59 30.15 -5.41
C ALA A 421 -20.25 28.88 -5.96
N ASP A 422 -19.46 27.82 -6.11
CA ASP A 422 -19.92 26.49 -6.48
C ASP A 422 -20.57 25.75 -5.29
N GLN A 423 -20.85 24.46 -5.47
CA GLN A 423 -21.42 23.60 -4.43
C GLN A 423 -20.50 23.40 -3.21
N TYR A 424 -19.20 23.68 -3.34
CA TYR A 424 -18.20 23.60 -2.28
C TYR A 424 -18.00 24.95 -1.58
N GLY A 425 -18.70 26.01 -2.00
CA GLY A 425 -18.48 27.36 -1.48
C GLY A 425 -17.20 28.01 -2.00
N THR A 426 -16.62 27.47 -3.07
CA THR A 426 -15.38 27.95 -3.69
C THR A 426 -15.66 28.70 -4.99
N THR A 427 -14.66 29.41 -5.51
CA THR A 427 -14.78 30.09 -6.81
C THR A 427 -13.50 29.88 -7.60
N ARG A 428 -13.65 29.69 -8.91
CA ARG A 428 -12.52 29.53 -9.82
C ARG A 428 -11.63 30.77 -9.81
N VAL A 429 -10.34 30.55 -9.71
CA VAL A 429 -9.29 31.58 -9.82
C VAL A 429 -8.29 31.20 -10.91
N ASP A 430 -7.80 32.19 -11.64
CA ASP A 430 -6.69 32.04 -12.58
C ASP A 430 -5.37 32.09 -11.80
N LEU A 431 -4.53 31.08 -11.98
CA LEU A 431 -3.22 30.94 -11.33
C LEU A 431 -2.07 31.44 -12.22
N THR A 432 -2.37 31.98 -13.40
CA THR A 432 -1.34 32.51 -14.30
C THR A 432 -0.52 33.58 -13.60
N GLY A 433 0.78 33.30 -13.40
CA GLY A 433 1.71 34.19 -12.70
C GLY A 433 1.68 34.11 -11.17
N SER A 434 0.91 33.19 -10.57
CA SER A 434 0.83 33.02 -9.11
C SER A 434 1.81 31.96 -8.56
N ASN A 435 2.68 31.40 -9.41
CA ASN A 435 3.60 30.30 -9.11
C ASN A 435 2.93 28.98 -8.65
N ARG A 436 1.59 28.90 -8.73
CA ARG A 436 0.81 27.68 -8.48
C ARG A 436 0.38 27.08 -9.80
N MET A 437 0.39 25.76 -9.86
CA MET A 437 0.00 24.96 -11.02
C MET A 437 -0.31 23.53 -10.57
N GLY A 438 -1.48 23.03 -10.98
CA GLY A 438 -1.90 21.63 -10.83
C GLY A 438 -1.72 21.01 -9.44
N ILE A 439 -1.69 19.68 -9.42
CA ILE A 439 -1.72 18.87 -8.19
C ILE A 439 -0.50 19.07 -7.28
N LEU A 440 0.68 19.41 -7.84
CA LEU A 440 1.90 19.58 -7.05
C LEU A 440 1.83 20.78 -6.09
N THR A 441 0.99 21.77 -6.38
CA THR A 441 0.90 23.02 -5.63
C THR A 441 -0.41 23.20 -4.87
N LEU A 442 -1.26 22.16 -4.84
CA LEU A 442 -2.42 22.11 -3.94
C LEU A 442 -1.96 22.20 -2.49
N GLY A 443 -2.68 22.98 -1.68
CA GLY A 443 -2.35 23.15 -0.26
C GLY A 443 -2.28 21.82 0.49
N SER A 444 -3.12 20.85 0.11
CA SER A 444 -3.15 19.53 0.74
C SER A 444 -1.88 18.73 0.48
N VAL A 445 -1.35 18.78 -0.74
CA VAL A 445 -0.09 18.09 -1.10
C VAL A 445 1.09 18.77 -0.39
N LEU A 446 1.17 20.09 -0.45
CA LEU A 446 2.27 20.85 0.12
C LEU A 446 2.36 20.73 1.65
N SER A 447 1.21 20.70 2.33
CA SER A 447 1.15 20.60 3.79
C SER A 447 1.29 19.16 4.31
N THR A 448 0.73 18.17 3.62
CA THR A 448 0.87 16.75 4.00
C THR A 448 2.31 16.27 3.89
N HIS A 449 2.99 16.63 2.80
CA HIS A 449 4.38 16.21 2.55
C HIS A 449 5.41 17.18 3.16
N ALA A 450 5.16 17.65 4.37
CA ALA A 450 6.03 18.57 5.11
C ALA A 450 6.05 18.23 6.61
N HIS A 451 7.06 18.69 7.33
CA HIS A 451 7.10 18.52 8.79
C HIS A 451 6.09 19.46 9.48
N ALA A 452 5.91 19.29 10.79
CA ALA A 452 4.98 20.13 11.56
C ALA A 452 5.41 21.61 11.58
N GLY A 453 6.72 21.88 11.67
CA GLY A 453 7.27 23.23 11.81
C GLY A 453 7.95 23.79 10.55
N GLU A 454 8.20 23.00 9.51
CA GLU A 454 9.03 23.39 8.34
C GLU A 454 8.63 22.64 7.06
N SER A 455 9.06 23.14 5.90
CA SER A 455 8.99 22.39 4.63
C SER A 455 9.88 21.13 4.70
N SER A 456 9.69 20.19 3.78
CA SER A 456 10.51 18.98 3.72
C SER A 456 10.82 18.60 2.27
N PRO A 457 12.00 18.96 1.73
CA PRO A 457 12.44 18.49 0.42
C PRO A 457 12.43 16.96 0.35
N VAL A 458 12.83 16.28 1.43
CA VAL A 458 12.92 14.82 1.48
C VAL A 458 11.55 14.18 1.29
N HIS A 459 10.53 14.58 2.05
CA HIS A 459 9.19 14.01 1.92
C HIS A 459 8.53 14.36 0.58
N ARG A 460 8.69 15.60 0.09
CA ARG A 460 8.14 16.00 -1.22
C ARG A 460 8.82 15.27 -2.38
N GLY A 461 10.14 15.08 -2.32
CA GLY A 461 10.88 14.30 -3.31
C GLY A 461 10.50 12.82 -3.29
N LYS A 462 10.39 12.21 -2.09
CA LYS A 462 9.92 10.84 -1.90
C LYS A 462 8.51 10.65 -2.46
N PHE A 463 7.61 11.59 -2.18
CA PHE A 463 6.26 11.59 -2.71
C PHE A 463 6.25 11.55 -4.25
N VAL A 464 6.98 12.45 -4.92
CA VAL A 464 7.05 12.42 -6.40
C VAL A 464 7.63 11.10 -6.89
N ARG A 465 8.70 10.62 -6.26
CA ARG A 465 9.40 9.39 -6.65
C ARG A 465 8.51 8.14 -6.55
N GLU A 466 7.89 7.93 -5.40
CA GLU A 466 7.15 6.71 -5.12
C GLU A 466 5.71 6.78 -5.65
N GLN A 467 5.05 7.93 -5.54
CA GLN A 467 3.63 8.04 -5.86
C GLN A 467 3.35 8.52 -7.27
N LEU A 468 4.23 9.34 -7.86
CA LEU A 468 4.04 9.91 -9.19
C LEU A 468 4.92 9.26 -10.26
N LEU A 469 6.02 8.61 -9.86
CA LEU A 469 6.91 7.86 -10.77
C LEU A 469 6.94 6.35 -10.48
N CYS A 470 6.28 5.89 -9.40
CA CYS A 470 6.19 4.47 -9.02
C CYS A 470 7.57 3.80 -8.85
N GLN A 471 8.55 4.56 -8.38
CA GLN A 471 9.92 4.11 -8.15
C GLN A 471 10.15 3.97 -6.64
N PRO A 472 9.93 2.77 -6.05
CA PRO A 472 10.13 2.58 -4.61
C PRO A 472 11.58 2.86 -4.23
N LEU A 473 11.77 3.55 -3.11
CA LEU A 473 13.09 3.78 -2.56
C LEU A 473 13.46 2.60 -1.64
N PRO A 474 14.75 2.19 -1.61
CA PRO A 474 15.18 1.21 -0.63
C PRO A 474 15.00 1.76 0.79
N PRO A 475 14.76 0.88 1.80
CA PRO A 475 14.67 1.33 3.18
C PRO A 475 15.99 1.99 3.62
N PRO A 476 15.94 2.99 4.52
CA PRO A 476 17.15 3.58 5.07
C PRO A 476 18.05 2.52 5.75
N PRO A 477 19.39 2.68 5.72
CA PRO A 477 20.29 1.76 6.41
C PRO A 477 19.96 1.63 7.91
N ALA A 478 19.99 0.40 8.43
CA ALA A 478 19.66 0.14 9.82
C ALA A 478 20.66 0.81 10.79
N GLY A 479 20.15 1.40 11.87
CA GLY A 479 20.96 1.98 12.95
C GLY A 479 21.40 3.44 12.75
N LEU A 480 20.93 4.13 11.70
CA LEU A 480 21.13 5.56 11.51
C LEU A 480 20.09 6.39 12.29
N ASP A 481 20.54 7.45 12.98
CA ASP A 481 19.65 8.46 13.57
C ASP A 481 19.17 9.41 12.46
N VAL A 482 18.02 9.09 11.83
CA VAL A 482 17.43 9.81 10.69
C VAL A 482 16.70 11.10 11.09
N LYS A 483 17.12 11.77 12.16
CA LYS A 483 16.51 13.05 12.55
C LYS A 483 16.79 14.12 11.50
N PRO A 484 15.78 14.95 11.15
CA PRO A 484 16.00 16.13 10.32
C PRO A 484 17.12 17.00 10.91
N PRO A 485 17.86 17.73 10.05
CA PRO A 485 18.88 18.65 10.54
C PRO A 485 18.17 19.72 11.36
N GLN A 486 18.72 20.04 12.54
CA GLN A 486 18.11 21.04 13.41
C GLN A 486 17.91 22.37 12.66
N PRO A 487 16.79 23.08 12.90
CA PRO A 487 16.60 24.40 12.32
C PRO A 487 17.80 25.31 12.62
N ASP A 488 18.40 25.87 11.56
CA ASP A 488 19.52 26.81 11.63
C ASP A 488 19.12 28.07 10.85
N PRO A 489 18.81 29.18 11.53
CA PRO A 489 18.34 30.40 10.89
C PRO A 489 19.43 31.10 10.06
N THR A 490 20.66 30.58 10.04
CA THR A 490 21.78 31.08 9.23
C THR A 490 21.98 30.33 7.92
N LYS A 491 21.16 29.31 7.65
CA LYS A 491 21.22 28.47 6.45
C LYS A 491 19.82 28.36 5.83
N SER A 492 19.75 28.35 4.51
CA SER A 492 18.55 27.90 3.80
C SER A 492 18.28 26.41 4.06
N THR A 493 17.04 25.97 3.88
CA THR A 493 16.68 24.54 3.93
C THR A 493 17.51 23.72 2.93
N ARG A 494 17.79 24.25 1.73
CA ARG A 494 18.69 23.61 0.77
C ARG A 494 20.08 23.38 1.37
N GLU A 495 20.68 24.38 1.99
CA GLU A 495 22.01 24.27 2.62
C GLU A 495 22.00 23.30 3.81
N ARG A 496 20.93 23.26 4.61
CA ARG A 496 20.78 22.31 5.72
C ARG A 496 20.71 20.87 5.23
N PHE A 497 19.90 20.61 4.20
CA PHE A 497 19.68 19.25 3.69
C PHE A 497 20.80 18.77 2.74
N PHE A 498 21.56 19.68 2.13
CA PHE A 498 22.73 19.34 1.32
C PHE A 498 23.82 18.57 2.10
N GLU A 499 23.89 18.74 3.42
CA GLU A 499 24.81 17.98 4.27
C GLU A 499 24.49 16.47 4.29
N HIS A 500 23.22 16.08 4.11
CA HIS A 500 22.82 14.66 4.00
C HIS A 500 23.21 14.06 2.65
N SER A 501 23.04 14.83 1.57
CA SER A 501 23.44 14.43 0.22
C SER A 501 24.95 14.16 0.10
N ASN A 502 25.79 14.78 0.95
CA ASN A 502 27.24 14.56 0.99
C ASN A 502 27.71 13.53 2.03
N ASN A 503 26.80 12.97 2.83
CA ASN A 503 27.13 11.90 3.76
C ASN A 503 27.18 10.56 3.01
N GLU A 504 28.29 9.83 3.12
CA GLU A 504 28.50 8.55 2.43
C GLU A 504 27.41 7.50 2.74
N ALA A 505 26.79 7.57 3.92
CA ALA A 505 25.70 6.67 4.33
C ALA A 505 24.31 7.09 3.79
N CYS A 506 24.11 8.36 3.44
CA CYS A 506 22.80 8.92 3.09
C CYS A 506 22.70 9.37 1.62
N GLY A 507 23.84 9.69 0.99
CA GLY A 507 23.90 10.31 -0.33
C GLY A 507 23.34 9.46 -1.46
N SER A 508 23.38 8.13 -1.36
CA SER A 508 22.83 7.22 -2.38
C SER A 508 21.33 7.44 -2.58
N CYS A 509 20.55 7.46 -1.49
CA CYS A 509 19.11 7.69 -1.54
C CYS A 509 18.79 9.17 -1.75
N HIS A 510 19.48 10.07 -1.04
CA HIS A 510 19.22 11.51 -1.14
C HIS A 510 19.51 12.07 -2.54
N SER A 511 20.43 11.48 -3.31
CA SER A 511 20.64 11.83 -4.72
C SER A 511 19.40 11.64 -5.60
N LEU A 512 18.51 10.71 -5.24
CA LEU A 512 17.26 10.41 -5.96
C LEU A 512 16.08 11.28 -5.50
N ILE A 513 16.21 11.95 -4.35
CA ILE A 513 15.10 12.56 -3.61
C ILE A 513 15.25 14.08 -3.54
N ASP A 514 16.37 14.55 -2.99
CA ASP A 514 16.55 15.95 -2.59
C ASP A 514 16.44 16.89 -3.78
N GLY A 515 17.02 16.51 -4.92
CA GLY A 515 16.94 17.28 -6.16
C GLY A 515 15.51 17.49 -6.64
N ILE A 516 14.62 16.52 -6.41
CA ILE A 516 13.18 16.65 -6.72
C ILE A 516 12.51 17.56 -5.69
N GLY A 517 12.80 17.31 -4.41
CA GLY A 517 12.28 18.05 -3.27
C GLY A 517 12.57 19.55 -3.29
N PHE A 518 13.78 19.94 -3.71
CA PHE A 518 14.18 21.35 -3.78
C PHE A 518 13.32 22.17 -4.75
N GLY A 519 12.70 21.53 -5.75
CA GLY A 519 11.69 22.14 -6.62
C GLY A 519 10.53 22.81 -5.89
N PHE A 520 10.23 22.33 -4.68
CA PHE A 520 9.10 22.79 -3.88
C PHE A 520 9.47 23.88 -2.87
N GLU A 521 10.74 24.29 -2.78
CA GLU A 521 11.19 25.13 -1.66
C GLU A 521 10.68 26.56 -1.68
N HIS A 522 10.12 27.00 -2.80
CA HIS A 522 9.29 28.20 -2.87
C HIS A 522 7.98 28.08 -2.09
N PHE A 523 7.63 26.92 -1.54
CA PHE A 523 6.46 26.72 -0.69
C PHE A 523 6.85 26.28 0.71
N ASP A 524 6.39 27.00 1.73
CA ASP A 524 6.61 26.65 3.14
C ASP A 524 5.86 25.37 3.56
N GLY A 525 5.99 24.97 4.83
CA GLY A 525 5.39 23.73 5.35
C GLY A 525 3.85 23.72 5.36
N VAL A 526 3.18 24.85 5.12
CA VAL A 526 1.71 24.96 5.00
C VAL A 526 1.28 25.39 3.59
N GLY A 527 2.22 25.41 2.65
CA GLY A 527 1.98 25.64 1.25
C GLY A 527 1.87 27.11 0.85
N ARG A 528 2.33 28.07 1.65
CA ARG A 528 2.42 29.48 1.23
C ARG A 528 3.68 29.72 0.40
N TYR A 529 3.56 30.57 -0.61
CA TYR A 529 4.68 30.93 -1.46
C TYR A 529 5.68 31.83 -0.72
N ARG A 530 6.98 31.65 -0.98
CA ARG A 530 8.09 32.43 -0.43
C ARG A 530 9.22 32.60 -1.44
N ASP A 531 9.80 33.79 -1.51
CA ASP A 531 11.04 34.06 -2.28
C ASP A 531 12.30 33.83 -1.43
N THR A 532 12.14 33.84 -0.10
CA THR A 532 13.23 33.66 0.85
C THR A 532 12.86 32.66 1.94
N ASP A 533 13.86 31.89 2.39
CA ASP A 533 13.81 30.98 3.52
C ASP A 533 14.77 31.48 4.61
N ASP A 534 14.24 31.87 5.77
CA ASP A 534 15.01 32.51 6.86
C ASP A 534 15.91 33.67 6.38
N GLY A 535 15.42 34.44 5.41
CA GLY A 535 16.13 35.59 4.82
C GLY A 535 17.13 35.26 3.71
N HIS A 536 17.30 33.98 3.36
CA HIS A 536 18.13 33.52 2.25
C HIS A 536 17.27 33.33 0.99
N PRO A 537 17.71 33.79 -0.20
CA PRO A 537 16.98 33.52 -1.44
C PRO A 537 16.79 32.02 -1.66
N VAL A 538 15.59 31.62 -2.07
CA VAL A 538 15.31 30.23 -2.43
C VAL A 538 15.96 29.91 -3.77
N ASP A 539 16.72 28.81 -3.80
CA ASP A 539 17.13 28.13 -5.03
C ASP A 539 16.25 26.90 -5.19
N ALA A 540 15.35 26.93 -6.18
CA ALA A 540 14.41 25.85 -6.49
C ALA A 540 14.87 24.98 -7.67
N SER A 541 16.11 25.13 -8.12
CA SER A 541 16.67 24.28 -9.17
C SER A 541 16.77 22.83 -8.69
N GLY A 542 16.44 21.90 -9.57
CA GLY A 542 16.38 20.48 -9.25
C GLY A 542 16.79 19.61 -10.43
N ASN A 543 16.93 18.31 -10.17
CA ASN A 543 17.26 17.32 -11.18
C ASN A 543 16.61 15.98 -10.82
N ILE A 544 15.92 15.38 -11.78
CA ILE A 544 15.43 14.00 -11.66
C ILE A 544 16.53 13.08 -12.21
N VAL A 545 16.94 12.07 -11.43
CA VAL A 545 17.97 11.10 -11.82
C VAL A 545 17.43 9.68 -11.66
N GLY A 546 17.95 8.72 -12.43
CA GLY A 546 17.53 7.31 -12.28
C GLY A 546 16.05 7.06 -12.58
N ALA A 547 15.48 7.84 -13.51
CA ALA A 547 14.14 7.67 -14.07
C ALA A 547 14.26 7.82 -15.59
N GLU A 548 14.37 6.71 -16.33
CA GLU A 548 14.80 6.71 -17.73
C GLU A 548 13.91 7.62 -18.62
N GLY A 549 12.59 7.61 -18.40
CA GLY A 549 11.64 8.44 -19.15
C GLY A 549 11.52 9.90 -18.69
N THR A 550 12.09 10.26 -17.54
CA THR A 550 11.81 11.56 -16.86
C THR A 550 13.05 12.30 -16.36
N SER A 551 14.24 11.76 -16.55
CA SER A 551 15.48 12.33 -15.99
C SER A 551 15.82 13.70 -16.57
N GLY A 552 16.58 14.52 -15.83
CA GLY A 552 17.06 15.84 -16.25
C GLY A 552 16.65 17.01 -15.35
N PRO A 553 17.18 18.22 -15.64
CA PRO A 553 17.03 19.39 -14.78
C PRO A 553 15.65 20.03 -14.90
N PHE A 554 15.29 20.84 -13.91
CA PHE A 554 14.12 21.72 -13.88
C PHE A 554 14.35 22.85 -12.86
N ASP A 555 13.57 23.93 -12.92
CA ASP A 555 13.55 25.00 -11.92
C ASP A 555 12.14 25.22 -11.36
N GLY A 556 11.97 24.87 -10.08
CA GLY A 556 10.71 25.00 -9.36
C GLY A 556 9.61 24.02 -9.76
N THR A 557 8.49 24.09 -9.03
CA THR A 557 7.33 23.20 -9.24
C THR A 557 6.67 23.34 -10.61
N GLY A 558 6.74 24.51 -11.26
CA GLY A 558 6.13 24.74 -12.58
C GLY A 558 6.80 23.94 -13.69
N GLU A 559 8.14 23.99 -13.78
CA GLU A 559 8.88 23.17 -14.75
C GLU A 559 8.83 21.68 -14.38
N LEU A 560 8.86 21.33 -13.09
CA LEU A 560 8.67 19.95 -12.63
C LEU A 560 7.30 19.40 -13.08
N ALA A 561 6.23 20.17 -12.93
CA ALA A 561 4.89 19.77 -13.33
C ALA A 561 4.78 19.56 -14.85
N GLN A 562 5.33 20.46 -15.66
CA GLN A 562 5.39 20.28 -17.12
C GLN A 562 6.14 19.01 -17.49
N LYS A 563 7.25 18.75 -16.81
CA LYS A 563 8.06 17.55 -17.04
C LYS A 563 7.33 16.26 -16.69
N LEU A 564 6.57 16.24 -15.58
CA LEU A 564 5.75 15.10 -15.19
C LEU A 564 4.54 14.91 -16.11
N ALA A 565 3.96 15.98 -16.64
CA ALA A 565 2.87 15.88 -17.63
C ALA A 565 3.32 15.17 -18.92
N GLU A 566 4.56 15.38 -19.36
CA GLU A 566 5.14 14.80 -20.57
C GLU A 566 5.85 13.46 -20.32
N SER A 567 5.91 12.99 -19.08
CA SER A 567 6.70 11.84 -18.65
C SER A 567 6.01 10.49 -18.93
N PRO A 568 6.66 9.58 -19.67
CA PRO A 568 6.20 8.20 -19.79
C PRO A 568 6.15 7.46 -18.45
N ASP A 569 7.13 7.71 -17.55
CA ASP A 569 7.16 7.09 -16.23
C ASP A 569 5.95 7.50 -15.38
N ALA A 570 5.57 8.79 -15.44
CA ALA A 570 4.40 9.32 -14.72
C ALA A 570 3.08 8.84 -15.33
N GLN A 571 3.02 8.70 -16.65
CA GLN A 571 1.87 8.14 -17.35
C GLN A 571 1.63 6.66 -16.96
N ALA A 572 2.68 5.84 -16.99
CA ALA A 572 2.62 4.45 -16.55
C ALA A 572 2.25 4.34 -15.06
N CYS A 573 2.86 5.18 -14.22
CA CYS A 573 2.57 5.20 -12.80
C CYS A 573 1.12 5.59 -12.50
N PHE A 574 0.56 6.60 -13.16
CA PHE A 574 -0.85 6.99 -12.98
C PHE A 574 -1.80 5.82 -13.26
N THR A 575 -1.55 5.08 -14.35
CA THR A 575 -2.32 3.87 -14.68
C THR A 575 -2.13 2.77 -13.63
N LEU A 576 -0.90 2.54 -13.15
CA LEU A 576 -0.60 1.58 -12.10
C LEU A 576 -1.33 1.90 -10.78
N GLN A 577 -1.39 3.17 -10.40
CA GLN A 577 -2.10 3.59 -9.19
C GLN A 577 -3.61 3.35 -9.30
N TRP A 578 -4.22 3.58 -10.47
CA TRP A 578 -5.61 3.22 -10.71
C TRP A 578 -5.86 1.71 -10.69
N LEU A 579 -4.95 0.91 -11.23
CA LEU A 579 -5.01 -0.55 -11.17
C LEU A 579 -4.94 -1.06 -9.72
N ARG A 580 -4.01 -0.52 -8.92
CA ARG A 580 -3.89 -0.81 -7.48
C ARG A 580 -5.16 -0.47 -6.73
N PHE A 581 -5.74 0.71 -6.99
CA PHE A 581 -7.00 1.13 -6.38
C PHE A 581 -8.19 0.25 -6.81
N GLY A 582 -8.38 0.05 -8.12
CA GLY A 582 -9.51 -0.68 -8.67
C GLY A 582 -9.53 -2.14 -8.23
N PHE A 583 -8.38 -2.82 -8.30
CA PHE A 583 -8.26 -4.22 -7.90
C PHE A 583 -7.94 -4.43 -6.42
N GLY A 584 -7.52 -3.39 -5.69
CA GLY A 584 -7.11 -3.51 -4.29
C GLY A 584 -5.97 -4.50 -4.12
N ALA A 585 -4.97 -4.45 -4.99
CA ALA A 585 -3.86 -5.39 -5.04
C ALA A 585 -2.55 -4.64 -5.29
N MET A 586 -1.43 -5.22 -4.86
CA MET A 586 -0.08 -4.63 -4.96
C MET A 586 0.91 -5.52 -5.72
N ASP A 587 0.41 -6.49 -6.49
CA ASP A 587 1.24 -7.40 -7.30
C ASP A 587 2.06 -6.62 -8.34
N GLN A 588 3.29 -6.27 -7.97
CA GLN A 588 4.11 -5.29 -8.70
C GLN A 588 4.34 -5.70 -10.15
N ALA A 589 4.76 -6.95 -10.40
CA ALA A 589 5.09 -7.42 -11.76
C ALA A 589 3.86 -7.48 -12.68
N GLU A 590 2.74 -7.99 -12.16
CA GLU A 590 1.52 -8.18 -12.94
C GLU A 590 0.86 -6.84 -13.28
N LEU A 591 0.68 -5.97 -12.28
CA LEU A 591 0.01 -4.69 -12.46
C LEU A 591 0.85 -3.70 -13.26
N SER A 592 2.17 -3.72 -13.13
CA SER A 592 3.04 -2.84 -13.94
C SER A 592 2.95 -3.20 -15.42
N CYS A 593 2.92 -4.50 -15.75
CA CYS A 593 2.74 -4.95 -17.13
C CYS A 593 1.40 -4.49 -17.72
N MET A 594 0.31 -4.60 -16.96
CA MET A 594 -0.99 -4.08 -17.38
C MET A 594 -0.98 -2.55 -17.52
N ALA A 595 -0.29 -1.85 -16.63
CA ALA A 595 -0.16 -0.40 -16.68
C ALA A 595 0.54 0.05 -17.97
N ASP A 596 1.63 -0.60 -18.35
CA ASP A 596 2.35 -0.31 -19.59
C ASP A 596 1.48 -0.59 -20.83
N GLN A 597 0.73 -1.68 -20.83
CA GLN A 597 -0.18 -2.01 -21.94
C GLN A 597 -1.31 -0.99 -22.08
N ILE A 598 -1.98 -0.63 -20.98
CA ILE A 598 -3.08 0.35 -20.99
C ILE A 598 -2.53 1.73 -21.36
N THR A 599 -1.40 2.12 -20.79
CA THR A 599 -0.76 3.41 -21.10
C THR A 599 -0.30 3.46 -22.56
N GLY A 600 0.22 2.37 -23.14
CA GLY A 600 0.58 2.33 -24.55
C GLY A 600 -0.62 2.34 -25.51
N GLN A 601 -1.80 1.93 -25.04
CA GLN A 601 -3.06 1.99 -25.81
C GLN A 601 -3.68 3.40 -25.77
N LEU A 602 -3.51 4.11 -24.67
CA LEU A 602 -4.04 5.46 -24.47
C LEU A 602 -3.00 6.49 -24.91
N GLY A 603 -3.37 7.42 -25.79
CA GLY A 603 -2.51 8.59 -26.03
C GLY A 603 -2.47 9.52 -24.81
N PRO A 604 -1.52 10.48 -24.74
CA PRO A 604 -1.47 11.46 -23.65
C PRO A 604 -2.78 12.23 -23.41
N GLU A 605 -3.52 12.53 -24.48
CA GLU A 605 -4.84 13.20 -24.42
C GLU A 605 -5.95 12.26 -23.91
N ASP A 606 -5.79 10.95 -24.09
CA ASP A 606 -6.77 9.93 -23.69
C ASP A 606 -6.44 9.33 -22.30
N LEU A 607 -5.29 9.65 -21.71
CA LEU A 607 -4.91 9.37 -20.32
C LEU A 607 -5.69 10.26 -19.35
N THR A 608 -7.01 10.16 -19.44
CA THR A 608 -7.97 10.78 -18.54
C THR A 608 -8.38 9.81 -17.44
N VAL A 609 -8.94 10.31 -16.33
CA VAL A 609 -9.53 9.45 -15.30
C VAL A 609 -10.52 8.46 -15.92
N ALA A 610 -11.46 8.95 -16.75
CA ALA A 610 -12.44 8.10 -17.41
C ALA A 610 -11.79 7.14 -18.43
N GLY A 611 -10.78 7.59 -19.17
CA GLY A 611 -10.05 6.77 -20.15
C GLY A 611 -9.35 5.60 -19.51
N VAL A 612 -8.63 5.82 -18.42
CA VAL A 612 -7.95 4.77 -17.65
C VAL A 612 -8.96 3.80 -17.04
N ILE A 613 -10.02 4.30 -16.39
CA ILE A 613 -11.08 3.44 -15.81
C ILE A 613 -11.72 2.56 -16.89
N LYS A 614 -12.02 3.10 -18.08
CA LYS A 614 -12.56 2.32 -19.21
C LYS A 614 -11.58 1.24 -19.65
N ALA A 615 -10.31 1.58 -19.83
CA ALA A 615 -9.29 0.62 -20.27
C ALA A 615 -9.12 -0.52 -19.25
N ILE A 616 -9.12 -0.20 -17.94
CA ILE A 616 -9.12 -1.19 -16.87
C ILE A 616 -10.36 -2.07 -16.95
N ALA A 617 -11.55 -1.47 -17.06
CA ALA A 617 -12.82 -2.19 -17.10
C ALA A 617 -12.98 -3.11 -18.32
N GLN A 618 -12.25 -2.82 -19.40
CA GLN A 618 -12.21 -3.63 -20.62
C GLN A 618 -11.15 -4.73 -20.60
N SER A 619 -10.25 -4.72 -19.61
CA SER A 619 -9.17 -5.71 -19.51
C SER A 619 -9.70 -7.11 -19.18
N PRO A 620 -9.01 -8.19 -19.62
CA PRO A 620 -9.38 -9.55 -19.24
C PRO A 620 -9.40 -9.79 -17.73
N ARG A 621 -8.45 -9.21 -16.97
CA ARG A 621 -8.44 -9.26 -15.49
C ARG A 621 -9.70 -8.65 -14.89
N PHE A 622 -10.40 -7.72 -15.54
CA PHE A 622 -11.65 -7.20 -14.98
C PHE A 622 -12.80 -8.22 -15.03
N MET A 623 -12.75 -9.16 -15.97
CA MET A 623 -13.83 -10.13 -16.18
C MET A 623 -13.45 -11.55 -15.76
N ARG A 624 -12.16 -11.84 -15.54
CA ARG A 624 -11.64 -13.20 -15.36
C ARG A 624 -10.61 -13.29 -14.24
N ARG A 625 -10.49 -14.46 -13.60
CA ARG A 625 -9.51 -14.79 -12.56
C ARG A 625 -8.78 -16.10 -12.87
N LEU A 626 -7.62 -16.29 -12.26
CA LEU A 626 -6.89 -17.57 -12.24
C LEU A 626 -7.30 -18.42 -11.03
N ASP A 627 -7.14 -19.75 -11.15
CA ASP A 627 -7.36 -20.66 -10.02
C ASP A 627 -6.25 -20.53 -8.98
N GLU A 628 -6.59 -20.73 -7.71
CA GLU A 628 -5.66 -20.66 -6.57
C GLU A 628 -4.58 -21.76 -6.66
N ALA A 629 -4.90 -22.90 -7.31
CA ALA A 629 -4.01 -24.03 -7.52
C ALA A 629 -2.94 -23.83 -8.62
N ALA A 630 -3.01 -22.76 -9.40
CA ALA A 630 -1.98 -22.44 -10.40
C ALA A 630 -0.81 -21.63 -9.83
N ALA A 631 -0.88 -21.21 -8.55
CA ALA A 631 0.06 -20.25 -7.93
C ALA A 631 0.79 -20.77 -6.67
N GLN A 632 0.71 -22.06 -6.33
CA GLN A 632 1.45 -22.66 -5.22
C GLN A 632 2.00 -24.05 -5.61
N PRO A 633 3.27 -24.38 -5.34
CA PRO A 633 3.77 -25.75 -5.43
C PRO A 633 3.13 -26.66 -4.37
N ASP A 634 2.82 -27.88 -4.79
CA ASP A 634 2.06 -28.93 -4.11
C ASP A 634 2.51 -29.24 -2.66
N PRO A 635 1.61 -29.18 -1.65
CA PRO A 635 1.93 -29.51 -0.26
C PRO A 635 1.84 -31.02 0.06
N SER A 636 1.69 -31.90 -0.92
CA SER A 636 1.49 -33.34 -0.71
C SER A 636 2.75 -34.20 -0.94
N GLU A 637 3.76 -34.02 -0.10
CA GLU A 637 4.71 -35.11 0.22
C GLU A 637 4.84 -35.25 1.75
N ASP A 638 3.90 -36.01 2.33
CA ASP A 638 4.00 -36.58 3.68
C ASP A 638 4.63 -37.98 3.59
N PRO A 639 5.70 -38.26 4.37
CA PRO A 639 6.00 -39.63 4.76
C PRO A 639 6.02 -39.75 6.29
N GLY A 640 4.93 -40.23 6.89
CA GLY A 640 5.05 -41.16 8.01
C GLY A 640 3.99 -41.10 9.09
N SER A 641 3.01 -41.99 8.96
CA SER A 641 2.14 -42.47 10.03
C SER A 641 2.92 -42.95 11.28
N GLY A 642 2.53 -42.48 12.47
CA GLY A 642 2.98 -43.00 13.76
C GLY A 642 2.00 -42.65 14.90
N GLU A 643 1.41 -43.70 15.48
CA GLU A 643 0.42 -43.81 16.56
C GLU A 643 0.45 -42.78 17.71
N GLU A 644 -0.74 -42.33 18.13
CA GLU A 644 -0.99 -41.71 19.45
C GLU A 644 -0.72 -42.69 20.60
N PRO A 645 -0.36 -42.17 21.79
CA PRO A 645 -1.20 -42.49 22.93
C PRO A 645 -1.53 -41.30 23.85
N SER A 646 -2.75 -41.39 24.36
CA SER A 646 -3.34 -40.66 25.49
C SER A 646 -2.45 -40.53 26.73
N GLY A 647 -2.54 -39.40 27.44
CA GLY A 647 -2.11 -39.32 28.84
C GLY A 647 -2.13 -37.90 29.43
N THR A 648 -2.91 -37.73 30.49
CA THR A 648 -3.10 -36.56 31.34
C THR A 648 -1.83 -36.14 32.12
N ASP A 649 -1.61 -34.84 32.35
CA ASP A 649 -1.74 -34.21 33.68
C ASP A 649 -1.27 -32.74 33.68
N ASN A 650 -1.97 -31.95 34.49
CA ASN A 650 -1.62 -30.59 34.87
C ASN A 650 -0.37 -30.59 35.75
N ASP A 651 0.60 -29.73 35.44
CA ASP A 651 1.39 -28.98 36.43
C ASP A 651 2.19 -27.92 35.65
N ASP A 652 1.86 -26.64 35.84
CA ASP A 652 2.62 -25.49 35.35
C ASP A 652 3.90 -25.30 36.20
N PRO A 653 5.10 -25.26 35.59
CA PRO A 653 6.22 -24.45 36.06
C PRO A 653 6.31 -23.14 35.24
N PRO A 654 7.04 -22.11 35.70
CA PRO A 654 6.97 -20.77 35.12
C PRO A 654 7.54 -20.75 33.69
N PRO A 655 7.10 -19.86 32.79
CA PRO A 655 7.67 -19.79 31.45
C PRO A 655 9.06 -19.16 31.56
N VAL A 656 10.08 -20.00 31.59
CA VAL A 656 11.44 -19.59 31.26
C VAL A 656 11.49 -19.58 29.74
N ASN A 657 11.74 -18.43 29.12
CA ASN A 657 12.04 -18.30 27.69
C ASN A 657 13.38 -19.02 27.37
N SER A 658 13.47 -20.34 27.56
CA SER A 658 14.74 -21.07 27.47
C SER A 658 15.30 -21.12 26.06
N ASP A 659 14.43 -21.00 25.07
CA ASP A 659 14.77 -21.19 23.66
C ASP A 659 14.83 -19.85 22.90
N PHE A 660 14.47 -18.74 23.56
CA PHE A 660 14.42 -17.41 22.95
C PHE A 660 15.14 -16.35 23.79
N ASP A 661 16.11 -15.68 23.17
CA ASP A 661 16.70 -14.45 23.72
C ASP A 661 15.84 -13.24 23.34
N ILE A 662 15.66 -12.32 24.28
CA ILE A 662 14.75 -11.19 24.15
C ILE A 662 15.50 -9.89 24.39
N LYS A 663 15.35 -8.95 23.46
CA LYS A 663 15.87 -7.60 23.60
C LYS A 663 14.76 -6.57 23.42
N GLU A 664 14.42 -5.88 24.50
CA GLU A 664 13.49 -4.76 24.48
C GLU A 664 14.22 -3.45 24.16
N THR A 665 13.64 -2.65 23.27
CA THR A 665 14.08 -1.29 22.92
C THR A 665 12.92 -0.34 23.19
N VAL A 666 13.16 0.69 24.00
CA VAL A 666 12.17 1.75 24.22
C VAL A 666 12.25 2.72 23.04
N ASP A 667 11.17 2.81 22.27
CA ASP A 667 11.10 3.63 21.07
C ASP A 667 10.76 5.08 21.44
N THR A 668 9.74 5.26 22.27
CA THR A 668 9.27 6.57 22.75
C THR A 668 8.64 6.47 24.14
N VAL A 669 8.70 7.57 24.90
CA VAL A 669 8.04 7.70 26.22
C VAL A 669 7.38 9.08 26.31
N TRP A 670 6.20 9.15 26.89
CA TRP A 670 5.46 10.38 27.19
C TRP A 670 4.82 10.29 28.58
N ASP A 671 4.20 11.39 29.06
CA ASP A 671 3.53 11.39 30.37
C ASP A 671 2.38 10.38 30.38
N GLY A 672 2.55 9.28 31.13
CA GLY A 672 1.55 8.21 31.30
C GLY A 672 1.55 7.11 30.23
N GLY A 673 2.61 6.97 29.43
CA GLY A 673 2.74 5.85 28.47
C GLY A 673 4.02 5.87 27.62
N GLY A 674 4.12 4.92 26.71
CA GLY A 674 5.26 4.81 25.77
C GLY A 674 5.06 3.73 24.72
N CYS A 675 6.05 3.54 23.84
CA CYS A 675 6.11 2.40 22.91
C CYS A 675 7.46 1.68 22.96
N LYS A 676 7.43 0.36 22.80
CA LYS A 676 8.59 -0.53 22.81
C LYS A 676 8.56 -1.45 21.59
N SER A 677 9.75 -1.70 21.05
CA SER A 677 10.02 -2.76 20.09
C SER A 677 10.79 -3.88 20.78
N VAL A 678 10.47 -5.12 20.43
CA VAL A 678 11.02 -6.32 21.06
C VAL A 678 11.54 -7.25 19.97
N ASP A 679 12.83 -7.58 20.07
CA ASP A 679 13.45 -8.64 19.27
C ASP A 679 13.38 -9.96 20.03
N VAL A 680 12.86 -11.00 19.38
CA VAL A 680 12.80 -12.37 19.88
C VAL A 680 13.68 -13.23 18.99
N THR A 681 14.77 -13.77 19.52
CA THR A 681 15.77 -14.54 18.77
C THR A 681 15.76 -15.98 19.22
N ASN A 682 15.55 -16.93 18.32
CA ASN A 682 15.67 -18.36 18.66
C ASN A 682 17.14 -18.69 18.93
N VAL A 683 17.48 -19.03 20.17
CA VAL A 683 18.83 -19.45 20.59
C VAL A 683 18.94 -20.98 20.74
N GLY A 684 17.87 -21.70 20.45
CA GLY A 684 17.85 -23.16 20.35
C GLY A 684 18.52 -23.68 19.07
N ASP A 685 18.59 -25.00 18.96
CA ASP A 685 19.20 -25.73 17.84
C ASP A 685 18.19 -26.31 16.83
N ALA A 686 16.88 -26.04 17.02
CA ALA A 686 15.81 -26.42 16.12
C ALA A 686 14.83 -25.25 15.83
N PRO A 687 14.08 -25.27 14.72
CA PRO A 687 13.00 -24.33 14.48
C PRO A 687 11.98 -24.35 15.62
N ALA A 688 11.54 -23.18 16.05
CA ALA A 688 10.63 -23.05 17.17
C ALA A 688 9.61 -21.95 16.93
N THR A 689 8.35 -22.21 17.29
CA THR A 689 7.33 -21.19 17.31
C THR A 689 7.50 -20.31 18.55
N TRP A 690 7.73 -19.02 18.37
CA TRP A 690 8.03 -18.16 19.49
C TRP A 690 6.79 -17.68 20.23
N VAL A 691 6.89 -17.77 21.54
CA VAL A 691 5.93 -17.25 22.50
C VAL A 691 6.77 -16.73 23.66
N VAL A 692 6.65 -15.44 23.96
CA VAL A 692 7.42 -14.79 25.02
C VAL A 692 6.50 -14.09 26.00
N THR A 693 6.85 -14.13 27.29
CA THR A 693 6.10 -13.39 28.32
C THR A 693 6.93 -12.21 28.80
N LEU A 694 6.37 -10.99 28.73
CA LEU A 694 7.02 -9.75 29.16
C LEU A 694 6.28 -9.11 30.33
N GLN A 695 7.03 -8.43 31.20
CA GLN A 695 6.45 -7.51 32.17
C GLN A 695 6.23 -6.16 31.48
N THR A 696 4.98 -5.67 31.47
CA THR A 696 4.64 -4.40 30.83
C THR A 696 4.33 -3.35 31.88
N GLU A 697 4.73 -2.09 31.63
CA GLU A 697 4.52 -0.94 32.53
C GLU A 697 3.07 -0.40 32.48
N GLY A 698 2.16 -1.13 31.83
CA GLY A 698 0.76 -0.79 31.62
C GLY A 698 0.09 -1.86 30.75
N THR A 699 -1.16 -1.64 30.34
CA THR A 699 -1.83 -2.55 29.38
C THR A 699 -1.31 -2.28 27.97
N PRO A 700 -0.80 -3.28 27.24
CA PRO A 700 -0.38 -3.10 25.87
C PRO A 700 -1.54 -2.66 24.98
N THR A 701 -1.31 -1.60 24.22
CA THR A 701 -2.18 -1.05 23.18
C THR A 701 -1.39 -1.01 21.88
N ASP A 702 -2.08 -1.01 20.74
CA ASP A 702 -1.43 -0.87 19.44
C ASP A 702 -0.29 -1.90 19.24
N VAL A 703 -0.58 -3.18 19.44
CA VAL A 703 0.40 -4.26 19.24
C VAL A 703 0.53 -4.55 17.75
N TRP A 704 1.76 -4.57 17.22
CA TRP A 704 2.03 -4.94 15.83
C TRP A 704 3.00 -6.12 15.74
N ASN A 705 2.86 -6.93 14.68
CA ASN A 705 3.66 -8.13 14.43
C ASN A 705 3.61 -9.20 15.54
N ALA A 706 2.63 -9.13 16.45
CA ALA A 706 2.39 -10.12 17.50
C ALA A 706 0.92 -10.11 17.93
N VAL A 707 0.48 -11.19 18.55
CA VAL A 707 -0.76 -11.28 19.32
C VAL A 707 -0.40 -11.16 20.81
N ALA A 708 -1.13 -10.32 21.55
CA ALA A 708 -0.94 -10.15 22.99
C ALA A 708 -2.11 -10.75 23.78
N GLU A 709 -1.79 -11.58 24.78
CA GLU A 709 -2.74 -12.19 25.71
C GLU A 709 -2.38 -11.84 27.15
N ALA A 710 -3.32 -11.31 27.92
CA ALA A 710 -3.11 -11.01 29.32
C ALA A 710 -2.95 -12.31 30.15
N GLY A 711 -1.85 -12.43 30.90
CA GLY A 711 -1.56 -13.57 31.76
C GLY A 711 -1.30 -13.16 33.21
N ASN A 712 -1.39 -14.13 34.14
CA ASN A 712 -1.15 -13.91 35.57
C ASN A 712 0.32 -13.58 35.90
N ALA A 713 1.25 -13.85 34.97
CA ALA A 713 2.69 -13.68 35.14
C ALA A 713 3.31 -12.63 34.20
N GLY A 714 2.49 -11.77 33.58
CA GLY A 714 2.91 -10.81 32.53
C GLY A 714 2.02 -10.90 31.30
N VAL A 715 2.32 -10.14 30.25
CA VAL A 715 1.61 -10.24 28.97
C VAL A 715 2.36 -11.21 28.07
N LYS A 716 1.64 -12.20 27.54
CA LYS A 716 2.14 -13.21 26.62
C LYS A 716 2.02 -12.66 25.20
N PHE A 717 3.13 -12.61 24.49
CA PHE A 717 3.21 -12.25 23.09
C PHE A 717 3.56 -13.48 22.26
N SER A 718 2.84 -13.70 21.16
CA SER A 718 3.11 -14.78 20.20
C SER A 718 3.13 -14.24 18.78
N GLY A 719 3.92 -14.85 17.91
CA GLY A 719 3.99 -14.42 16.50
C GLY A 719 2.68 -14.63 15.73
N MET A 720 2.52 -13.82 14.69
CA MET A 720 1.49 -13.93 13.65
C MET A 720 1.85 -15.06 12.67
N SER A 721 0.91 -15.50 11.84
CA SER A 721 1.13 -16.63 10.92
C SER A 721 2.36 -16.50 10.01
N TYR A 722 2.80 -15.28 9.69
CA TYR A 722 3.96 -15.01 8.83
C TYR A 722 5.29 -14.86 9.59
N ASN A 723 5.28 -14.74 10.92
CA ASN A 723 6.51 -14.57 11.72
C ASN A 723 6.56 -15.45 12.97
N ALA A 724 5.62 -16.39 13.14
CA ALA A 724 5.50 -17.23 14.33
C ALA A 724 6.64 -18.24 14.48
N GLU A 725 7.17 -18.78 13.39
CA GLU A 725 8.25 -19.77 13.41
C GLU A 725 9.61 -19.11 13.16
N LEU A 726 10.58 -19.38 14.04
CA LEU A 726 11.96 -18.91 13.92
C LEU A 726 12.92 -20.10 13.81
N LEU A 727 13.75 -20.09 12.78
CA LEU A 727 14.90 -21.00 12.67
C LEU A 727 15.97 -20.67 13.75
N PRO A 728 16.86 -21.60 14.11
CA PRO A 728 18.00 -21.34 14.99
C PRO A 728 18.80 -20.09 14.58
N GLY A 729 18.94 -19.13 15.49
CA GLY A 729 19.63 -17.85 15.26
C GLY A 729 18.81 -16.77 14.55
N ALA A 730 17.60 -17.08 14.08
CA ALA A 730 16.71 -16.09 13.46
C ALA A 730 15.96 -15.27 14.53
N SER A 731 15.61 -14.03 14.18
CA SER A 731 14.88 -13.12 15.05
C SER A 731 13.58 -12.63 14.40
N ALA A 732 12.52 -12.55 15.20
CA ALA A 732 11.32 -11.77 14.87
C ALA A 732 11.32 -10.47 15.68
N ARG A 733 10.84 -9.38 15.07
CA ARG A 733 10.60 -8.12 15.77
C ARG A 733 9.10 -7.83 15.84
N PHE A 734 8.62 -7.57 17.04
CA PHE A 734 7.29 -7.03 17.28
C PHE A 734 7.36 -5.77 18.12
N GLY A 735 6.23 -5.08 18.30
CA GLY A 735 6.19 -4.00 19.26
C GLY A 735 4.78 -3.69 19.74
N PHE A 736 4.72 -2.82 20.75
CA PHE A 736 3.48 -2.40 21.38
C PHE A 736 3.68 -1.04 22.04
N CYS A 737 2.59 -0.30 22.18
CA CYS A 737 2.52 0.85 23.08
C CYS A 737 1.87 0.45 24.40
N TRP A 738 2.07 1.24 25.46
CA TRP A 738 1.37 1.06 26.73
C TRP A 738 0.89 2.40 27.27
N ARG A 739 -0.14 2.33 28.11
CA ARG A 739 -0.62 3.44 28.93
C ARG A 739 -0.71 2.97 30.39
N GLU A 740 -0.31 3.84 31.31
CA GLU A 740 -0.42 3.63 32.76
C GLU A 740 -1.86 3.61 33.26
#